data_AF-A0A5C2FIL3-F1
#
_entry.id   AF-A0A5C2FIL3-F1
#
_cell.length_a   1.000
_cell.length_b   1.000
_cell.length_c   1.000
_cell.angle_alpha   90.00
_cell.angle_beta   90.00
_cell.angle_gamma   90.00
#
_symmetry.space_group_name_H-M   'P 1'
#
loop_
_entity.id
_entity.type
_entity.pdbx_description
1 polymer ?
#
loop_
_entity_poly.entity_id
_entity_poly.type
_entity_poly.pdbx_seq_one_letter_code
_entity_poly.pdbx_strand_id
1 'polypeptide(L)'
;MTSYTFRPVSLPDNSALLHSWIATEHASFWGMPNATEKEIEAEYRTLLSTPGYEVLLGIDASGDEKFLVELYDPAASPLADAYNYVRGDRGLHFLAPAAANPQPGFTLEALAAAMVQAFALPGTERIIVEPDVRNKAIHALNARVGFRPVRPVELSEADGSIKQALLSICTRQDFESATGRRLESSFLSPVRWDIANRHVLAKALGEFSHERLLEPAEHGENRYSVQKDAHRYSFSAQRYQLNHWMVSPQSVEHHVYVAGSWLAADADAIEFITLFAEELTLSPAQLPTYLEELSSTLSSHCYKQVHATHDSAQLAEFNGSAAQSFQLIESSMTEGHPCFVANNGRMGIGRTDYLKYAPETGAALHLGWAAAHKSRAQFDAIDSLDYEGLLASELDPAERQRLDEALESALFGTGYASEDYLFIPVHPWQWENRLSITFANDIARKQLIWLGSSADEYQAQQSIRTFFNLSTPHRHYVKTAMSILNMGFMRGLSAEYMKVTPAINQWLGELFAKDPVLSTQPVALLREIAAVGYRNPQFEAATAKSDPQRKMLAALWRESPISLLGPEEKLATMASLLHVDASGRSFAGALIRRSGLAPAEWLSRYLDAYLIPLVHCLAAYDLVFMPHGENVIMVLENGVVEKVLLKDLGEEIAVLSDRVELPEEIRRVRTGGDPVLSVFTDVFDSFFRFLAPLLDAEGLLSEAEFWKTVVDRLLEYRGQHPQFAGRFDELGLFAQSFPLSCLNRLQLRNNQQMLDLADQSGGLLYAGDLENPLAAVAAPVS
;
A
#
# COMPACT_ATOMS: atom_id res chain seq x y z
N MET A 1 -29.14 -12.80 29.19
CA MET A 1 -27.67 -12.78 28.96
C MET A 1 -27.07 -12.06 30.14
N THR A 2 -26.13 -12.69 30.82
CA THR A 2 -25.38 -12.05 31.90
C THR A 2 -24.55 -10.93 31.28
N SER A 3 -24.75 -9.69 31.72
CA SER A 3 -23.93 -8.55 31.27
C SER A 3 -22.76 -8.42 32.23
N TYR A 4 -21.53 -8.39 31.69
CA TYR A 4 -20.34 -8.10 32.47
C TYR A 4 -19.88 -6.66 32.21
N THR A 5 -19.41 -5.99 33.25
CA THR A 5 -18.68 -4.71 33.13
C THR A 5 -17.21 -4.92 33.47
N PHE A 6 -16.33 -4.02 33.03
CA PHE A 6 -14.89 -4.14 33.22
C PHE A 6 -14.35 -2.98 34.03
N ARG A 7 -13.43 -3.24 34.96
CA ARG A 7 -12.61 -2.20 35.60
C ARG A 7 -11.14 -2.61 35.61
N PRO A 8 -10.20 -1.65 35.55
CA PRO A 8 -8.79 -1.94 35.80
C PRO A 8 -8.55 -2.54 37.19
N VAL A 9 -7.53 -3.38 37.27
CA VAL A 9 -6.93 -3.80 38.54
C VAL A 9 -6.34 -2.57 39.24
N SER A 10 -6.60 -2.44 40.54
CA SER A 10 -6.00 -1.44 41.42
C SER A 10 -5.10 -2.12 42.43
N LEU A 11 -3.82 -1.75 42.47
CA LEU A 11 -2.85 -2.25 43.45
C LEU A 11 -2.63 -1.21 44.57
N PRO A 12 -2.50 -1.63 45.83
CA PRO A 12 -2.44 -3.03 46.30
C PRO A 12 -3.82 -3.68 46.56
N ASP A 13 -4.93 -2.95 46.37
CA ASP A 13 -6.28 -3.38 46.78
C ASP A 13 -6.72 -4.74 46.21
N ASN A 14 -6.22 -5.11 45.02
CA ASN A 14 -6.55 -6.36 44.35
C ASN A 14 -5.47 -7.45 44.48
N SER A 15 -4.35 -7.20 45.19
CA SER A 15 -3.24 -8.16 45.33
C SER A 15 -3.72 -9.53 45.88
N ALA A 16 -4.47 -9.52 46.98
CA ALA A 16 -5.00 -10.74 47.59
C ALA A 16 -5.98 -11.50 46.66
N LEU A 17 -6.80 -10.78 45.89
CA LEU A 17 -7.73 -11.37 44.92
C LEU A 17 -6.96 -12.06 43.79
N LEU A 18 -6.01 -11.36 43.18
CA LEU A 18 -5.17 -11.89 42.09
C LEU A 18 -4.39 -13.13 42.56
N HIS A 19 -3.77 -13.06 43.73
CA HIS A 19 -3.07 -14.20 44.33
C HIS A 19 -4.02 -15.41 44.50
N SER A 20 -5.25 -15.20 44.97
CA SER A 20 -6.24 -16.28 45.14
C SER A 20 -6.68 -16.94 43.82
N TRP A 21 -6.55 -16.24 42.69
CA TRP A 21 -6.92 -16.75 41.37
C TRP A 21 -5.74 -17.41 40.64
N ILE A 22 -4.53 -16.85 40.80
CA ILE A 22 -3.35 -17.22 40.02
C ILE A 22 -2.51 -18.30 40.70
N ALA A 23 -2.26 -18.19 42.01
CA ALA A 23 -1.40 -19.12 42.75
C ALA A 23 -2.16 -20.42 43.11
N THR A 24 -2.68 -21.10 42.07
CA THR A 24 -3.51 -22.31 42.19
C THR A 24 -3.14 -23.35 41.13
N GLU A 25 -3.37 -24.63 41.42
CA GLU A 25 -3.18 -25.71 40.43
C GLU A 25 -4.09 -25.54 39.19
N HIS A 26 -5.31 -25.02 39.39
CA HIS A 26 -6.26 -24.72 38.33
C HIS A 26 -5.71 -23.71 37.32
N ALA A 27 -4.97 -22.71 37.78
CA ALA A 27 -4.34 -21.69 36.96
C ALA A 27 -2.91 -22.04 36.53
N SER A 28 -2.51 -23.33 36.56
CA SER A 28 -1.15 -23.76 36.22
C SER A 28 -0.64 -23.29 34.84
N PHE A 29 -1.53 -23.12 33.85
CA PHE A 29 -1.19 -22.58 32.52
C PHE A 29 -1.10 -21.04 32.46
N TRP A 30 -1.49 -20.33 33.53
CA TRP A 30 -1.32 -18.88 33.69
C TRP A 30 0.08 -18.52 34.19
N GLY A 31 0.78 -19.48 34.79
CA GLY A 31 2.09 -19.27 35.42
C GLY A 31 1.98 -18.96 36.92
N MET A 32 3.13 -18.90 37.59
CA MET A 32 3.26 -18.49 39.01
C MET A 32 2.43 -19.30 40.05
N PRO A 33 2.29 -20.64 39.95
CA PRO A 33 1.38 -21.41 40.84
C PRO A 33 1.79 -21.41 42.32
N ASN A 34 3.05 -21.05 42.62
CA ASN A 34 3.60 -21.00 43.99
C ASN A 34 4.02 -19.57 44.41
N ALA A 35 3.68 -18.55 43.62
CA ALA A 35 4.05 -17.18 43.94
C ALA A 35 3.30 -16.67 45.17
N THR A 36 3.98 -15.88 45.97
CA THR A 36 3.40 -15.15 47.10
C THR A 36 2.58 -13.95 46.62
N GLU A 37 1.67 -13.45 47.46
CA GLU A 37 0.89 -12.24 47.17
C GLU A 37 1.77 -11.04 46.79
N LYS A 38 2.94 -10.90 47.42
CA LYS A 38 3.89 -9.82 47.11
C LYS A 38 4.55 -9.98 45.74
N GLU A 39 4.82 -11.20 45.31
CA GLU A 39 5.38 -11.48 43.98
C GLU A 39 4.33 -11.22 42.89
N ILE A 40 3.07 -11.61 43.12
CA ILE A 40 1.95 -11.25 42.23
C ILE A 40 1.77 -9.74 42.15
N GLU A 41 1.78 -9.02 43.28
CA GLU A 41 1.68 -7.55 43.26
C GLU A 41 2.83 -6.89 42.48
N ALA A 42 4.06 -7.39 42.64
CA ALA A 42 5.23 -6.85 41.94
C ALA A 42 5.15 -7.08 40.42
N GLU A 43 4.71 -8.26 39.99
CA GLU A 43 4.52 -8.59 38.58
C GLU A 43 3.44 -7.71 37.95
N TYR A 44 2.25 -7.65 38.55
CA TYR A 44 1.15 -6.84 38.03
C TYR A 44 1.44 -5.34 38.07
N ARG A 45 2.27 -4.86 39.00
CA ARG A 45 2.77 -3.47 38.98
C ARG A 45 3.60 -3.18 37.73
N THR A 46 4.42 -4.14 37.31
CA THR A 46 5.23 -4.05 36.08
C THR A 46 4.33 -4.05 34.84
N LEU A 47 3.38 -4.98 34.76
CA LEU A 47 2.40 -5.04 33.67
C LEU A 47 1.60 -3.74 33.56
N LEU A 48 1.06 -3.23 34.67
CA LEU A 48 0.28 -1.98 34.70
C LEU A 48 1.11 -0.73 34.34
N SER A 49 2.45 -0.80 34.44
CA SER A 49 3.35 0.27 33.99
C SER A 49 3.76 0.17 32.53
N THR A 50 3.42 -0.94 31.86
CA THR A 50 3.78 -1.17 30.45
C THR A 50 2.80 -0.42 29.55
N PRO A 51 3.27 0.50 28.67
CA PRO A 51 2.39 1.21 27.76
C PRO A 51 1.57 0.25 26.88
N GLY A 52 0.27 0.49 26.75
CA GLY A 52 -0.62 -0.34 25.93
C GLY A 52 -1.04 -1.67 26.56
N TYR A 53 -0.59 -1.97 27.80
CA TYR A 53 -1.02 -3.15 28.55
C TYR A 53 -2.17 -2.80 29.50
N GLU A 54 -3.26 -3.56 29.45
CA GLU A 54 -4.43 -3.40 30.30
C GLU A 54 -4.71 -4.70 31.06
N VAL A 55 -4.90 -4.59 32.38
CA VAL A 55 -5.33 -5.70 33.23
C VAL A 55 -6.70 -5.38 33.82
N LEU A 56 -7.72 -6.16 33.45
CA LEU A 56 -9.13 -5.89 33.70
C LEU A 56 -9.79 -7.01 34.50
N LEU A 57 -10.63 -6.63 35.46
CA LEU A 57 -11.52 -7.53 36.19
C LEU A 57 -12.92 -7.47 35.58
N GLY A 58 -13.45 -8.63 35.19
CA GLY A 58 -14.83 -8.79 34.74
C GLY A 58 -15.78 -8.88 35.93
N ILE A 59 -16.76 -7.98 35.99
CA ILE A 59 -17.70 -7.81 37.10
C ILE A 59 -19.10 -8.17 36.63
N ASP A 60 -19.82 -8.98 37.41
CA ASP A 60 -21.20 -9.34 37.09
C ASP A 60 -22.23 -8.30 37.57
N ALA A 61 -23.51 -8.56 37.32
CA ALA A 61 -24.59 -7.65 37.70
C ALA A 61 -24.75 -7.45 39.22
N SER A 62 -24.19 -8.33 40.07
CA SER A 62 -24.17 -8.15 41.53
C SER A 62 -23.01 -7.28 42.02
N GLY A 63 -22.04 -6.95 41.15
CA GLY A 63 -20.86 -6.19 41.51
C GLY A 63 -19.67 -7.06 41.93
N ASP A 64 -19.76 -8.38 41.78
CA ASP A 64 -18.67 -9.30 42.15
C ASP A 64 -17.68 -9.47 41.00
N GLU A 65 -16.38 -9.50 41.31
CA GLU A 65 -15.35 -9.89 40.34
C GLU A 65 -15.41 -11.39 40.03
N LYS A 66 -15.42 -11.74 38.74
CA LYS A 66 -15.63 -13.13 38.28
C LYS A 66 -14.50 -13.71 37.44
N PHE A 67 -13.74 -12.89 36.71
CA PHE A 67 -12.64 -13.34 35.86
C PHE A 67 -11.66 -12.20 35.58
N LEU A 68 -10.47 -12.54 35.10
CA LEU A 68 -9.38 -11.62 34.78
C LEU A 68 -9.12 -11.65 33.27
N VAL A 69 -8.86 -10.48 32.70
CA VAL A 69 -8.47 -10.29 31.29
C VAL A 69 -7.22 -9.44 31.23
N GLU A 70 -6.25 -9.87 30.44
CA GLU A 70 -5.09 -9.05 30.07
C GLU A 70 -5.17 -8.75 28.59
N LEU A 71 -5.00 -7.49 28.21
CA LEU A 71 -4.99 -7.03 26.83
C LEU A 71 -3.69 -6.30 26.58
N TYR A 72 -3.00 -6.63 25.50
CA TYR A 72 -1.65 -6.09 25.26
C TYR A 72 -1.40 -5.89 23.76
N ASP A 73 -0.34 -5.15 23.42
CA ASP A 73 0.15 -5.04 22.05
C ASP A 73 1.10 -6.21 21.75
N PRO A 74 0.75 -7.13 20.84
CA PRO A 74 1.63 -8.25 20.51
C PRO A 74 2.98 -7.83 19.92
N ALA A 75 3.07 -6.64 19.30
CA ALA A 75 4.34 -6.13 18.78
C ALA A 75 5.32 -5.71 19.90
N ALA A 76 4.84 -5.59 21.13
CA ALA A 76 5.64 -5.26 22.31
C ALA A 76 5.73 -6.42 23.32
N SER A 77 5.38 -7.64 22.89
CA SER A 77 5.41 -8.85 23.74
C SER A 77 6.34 -9.92 23.16
N PRO A 78 6.55 -11.07 23.84
CA PRO A 78 7.28 -12.21 23.27
C PRO A 78 6.72 -12.72 21.93
N LEU A 79 5.49 -12.31 21.55
CA LEU A 79 4.92 -12.61 20.25
C LEU A 79 5.51 -11.79 19.10
N ALA A 80 6.22 -10.69 19.35
CA ALA A 80 6.71 -9.78 18.32
C ALA A 80 7.53 -10.49 17.23
N ASP A 81 8.34 -11.47 17.63
CA ASP A 81 9.17 -12.28 16.73
C ASP A 81 8.52 -13.63 16.37
N ALA A 82 7.37 -13.95 16.96
CA ALA A 82 6.72 -15.25 16.82
C ALA A 82 5.70 -15.30 15.68
N TYR A 83 5.17 -14.16 15.24
CA TYR A 83 4.21 -14.08 14.13
C TYR A 83 4.16 -12.69 13.48
N ASN A 84 3.52 -12.64 12.31
CA ASN A 84 3.32 -11.40 11.57
C ASN A 84 2.23 -10.53 12.18
N TYR A 85 2.68 -9.54 12.95
CA TYR A 85 1.85 -8.46 13.41
C TYR A 85 1.19 -7.74 12.23
N VAL A 86 -0.12 -7.47 12.37
CA VAL A 86 -0.87 -6.58 11.48
C VAL A 86 -1.40 -5.44 12.32
N ARG A 87 -1.35 -4.21 11.78
CA ARG A 87 -1.91 -3.03 12.46
C ARG A 87 -3.36 -3.28 12.86
N GLY A 88 -3.64 -3.18 14.15
CA GLY A 88 -4.94 -3.51 14.73
C GLY A 88 -5.01 -4.88 15.41
N ASP A 89 -3.90 -5.62 15.50
CA ASP A 89 -3.80 -6.78 16.36
C ASP A 89 -3.79 -6.40 17.83
N ARG A 90 -4.43 -7.25 18.64
CA ARG A 90 -4.44 -7.12 20.08
C ARG A 90 -4.32 -8.48 20.75
N GLY A 91 -3.39 -8.61 21.68
CA GLY A 91 -3.22 -9.82 22.49
C GLY A 91 -4.31 -9.94 23.55
N LEU A 92 -4.66 -11.17 23.90
CA LEU A 92 -5.61 -11.45 24.98
C LEU A 92 -5.16 -12.65 25.83
N HIS A 93 -5.03 -12.43 27.14
CA HIS A 93 -5.06 -13.51 28.11
C HIS A 93 -6.37 -13.48 28.90
N PHE A 94 -6.90 -14.65 29.21
CA PHE A 94 -8.16 -14.81 29.94
C PHE A 94 -8.04 -15.88 31.02
N LEU A 95 -8.37 -15.51 32.27
CA LEU A 95 -8.40 -16.41 33.42
C LEU A 95 -9.77 -16.43 34.07
N ALA A 96 -10.39 -17.60 34.08
CA ALA A 96 -11.54 -17.88 34.93
C ALA A 96 -11.06 -18.65 36.19
N PRO A 97 -11.23 -18.10 37.40
CA PRO A 97 -10.78 -18.75 38.64
C PRO A 97 -11.56 -20.03 38.92
N ALA A 98 -10.98 -20.88 39.77
CA ALA A 98 -11.66 -22.08 40.26
C ALA A 98 -12.92 -21.69 41.05
N ALA A 99 -14.03 -22.39 40.83
CA ALA A 99 -15.30 -22.13 41.50
C ALA A 99 -15.77 -23.38 42.27
N ALA A 100 -16.13 -23.20 43.54
CA ALA A 100 -16.72 -24.28 44.34
C ALA A 100 -18.10 -24.75 43.78
N ASN A 101 -18.83 -23.82 43.15
CA ASN A 101 -20.13 -24.08 42.52
C ASN A 101 -20.08 -23.63 41.05
N PRO A 102 -19.57 -24.47 40.13
CA PRO A 102 -19.41 -24.11 38.73
C PRO A 102 -20.77 -23.91 38.05
N GLN A 103 -20.93 -22.78 37.36
CA GLN A 103 -22.12 -22.47 36.59
C GLN A 103 -21.94 -22.93 35.14
N PRO A 104 -22.83 -23.78 34.58
CA PRO A 104 -22.74 -24.20 33.19
C PRO A 104 -22.71 -23.02 32.23
N GLY A 105 -21.74 -22.99 31.32
CA GLY A 105 -21.62 -21.95 30.30
C GLY A 105 -20.89 -20.67 30.75
N PHE A 106 -20.63 -20.48 32.05
CA PHE A 106 -20.00 -19.27 32.59
C PHE A 106 -18.71 -18.87 31.85
N THR A 107 -17.75 -19.78 31.73
CA THR A 107 -16.45 -19.47 31.12
C THR A 107 -16.58 -19.03 29.65
N LEU A 108 -17.54 -19.59 28.92
CA LEU A 108 -17.81 -19.17 27.55
C LEU A 108 -18.45 -17.78 27.50
N GLU A 109 -19.42 -17.51 28.38
CA GLU A 109 -20.04 -16.18 28.46
C GLU A 109 -19.01 -15.11 28.87
N ALA A 110 -18.15 -15.42 29.83
CA ALA A 110 -17.06 -14.57 30.28
C ALA A 110 -16.02 -14.32 29.17
N LEU A 111 -15.57 -15.37 28.47
CA LEU A 111 -14.65 -15.21 27.33
C LEU A 111 -15.28 -14.41 26.19
N ALA A 112 -16.57 -14.64 25.89
CA ALA A 112 -17.28 -13.84 24.89
C ALA A 112 -17.39 -12.37 25.30
N ALA A 113 -17.59 -12.06 26.58
CA ALA A 113 -17.56 -10.69 27.08
C ALA A 113 -16.16 -10.08 27.02
N ALA A 114 -15.11 -10.84 27.37
CA ALA A 114 -13.72 -10.41 27.23
C ALA A 114 -13.36 -10.08 25.78
N MET A 115 -13.82 -10.88 24.82
CA MET A 115 -13.67 -10.61 23.39
C MET A 115 -14.37 -9.32 22.95
N VAL A 116 -15.60 -9.07 23.42
CA VAL A 116 -16.30 -7.79 23.17
C VAL A 116 -15.50 -6.61 23.70
N GLN A 117 -14.94 -6.72 24.92
CA GLN A 117 -14.08 -5.70 25.51
C GLN A 117 -12.78 -5.52 24.72
N ALA A 118 -12.16 -6.61 24.27
CA ALA A 118 -10.92 -6.57 23.50
C ALA A 118 -11.11 -5.83 22.16
N PHE A 119 -12.23 -6.08 21.49
CA PHE A 119 -12.65 -5.38 20.27
C PHE A 119 -13.23 -3.98 20.52
N ALA A 120 -13.39 -3.52 21.76
CA ALA A 120 -14.01 -2.22 22.03
C ALA A 120 -13.22 -1.05 21.41
N LEU A 121 -11.90 -1.19 21.25
CA LEU A 121 -11.08 -0.23 20.51
C LEU A 121 -11.42 -0.31 19.01
N PRO A 122 -11.78 0.82 18.36
CA PRO A 122 -12.19 0.82 16.95
C PRO A 122 -11.15 0.28 15.97
N GLY A 123 -9.86 0.42 16.30
CA GLY A 123 -8.76 -0.10 15.48
C GLY A 123 -8.47 -1.58 15.67
N THR A 124 -9.06 -2.23 16.67
CA THR A 124 -8.80 -3.66 16.86
C THR A 124 -9.57 -4.46 15.82
N GLU A 125 -8.85 -5.14 14.92
CA GLU A 125 -9.42 -5.95 13.82
C GLU A 125 -9.20 -7.45 14.05
N ARG A 126 -8.16 -7.84 14.78
CA ARG A 126 -7.87 -9.24 15.15
C ARG A 126 -7.46 -9.34 16.62
N ILE A 127 -7.91 -10.40 17.27
CA ILE A 127 -7.43 -10.80 18.61
C ILE A 127 -6.50 -12.00 18.45
N ILE A 128 -5.37 -11.94 19.13
CA ILE A 128 -4.31 -12.93 19.11
C ILE A 128 -4.24 -13.60 20.47
N VAL A 129 -4.15 -14.93 20.47
CA VAL A 129 -3.97 -15.74 21.69
C VAL A 129 -2.97 -16.86 21.44
N GLU A 130 -2.26 -17.21 22.49
CA GLU A 130 -1.14 -18.15 22.49
C GLU A 130 -1.19 -19.15 23.66
N PRO A 131 -2.33 -19.83 23.92
CA PRO A 131 -2.41 -20.81 24.99
C PRO A 131 -1.46 -22.00 24.77
N ASP A 132 -0.98 -22.61 25.85
CA ASP A 132 -0.15 -23.83 25.80
C ASP A 132 -0.84 -24.94 24.98
N VAL A 133 -0.11 -25.61 24.09
CA VAL A 133 -0.62 -26.67 23.21
C VAL A 133 -1.31 -27.82 23.97
N ARG A 134 -0.99 -28.00 25.26
CA ARG A 134 -1.57 -29.02 26.15
C ARG A 134 -2.90 -28.59 26.75
N ASN A 135 -3.23 -27.29 26.80
CA ASN A 135 -4.48 -26.79 27.38
C ASN A 135 -5.68 -27.04 26.46
N LYS A 136 -6.12 -28.29 26.34
CA LYS A 136 -7.21 -28.67 25.42
C LYS A 136 -8.55 -28.00 25.76
N ALA A 137 -8.78 -27.63 27.01
CA ALA A 137 -9.99 -26.94 27.45
C ALA A 137 -10.10 -25.53 26.88
N ILE A 138 -9.03 -24.72 26.94
CA ILE A 138 -9.05 -23.37 26.38
C ILE A 138 -9.10 -23.41 24.84
N HIS A 139 -8.43 -24.36 24.18
CA HIS A 139 -8.53 -24.52 22.71
C HIS A 139 -9.97 -24.75 22.26
N ALA A 140 -10.73 -25.59 22.98
CA ALA A 140 -12.13 -25.82 22.71
C ALA A 140 -13.01 -24.59 22.98
N LEU A 141 -12.70 -23.79 24.00
CA LEU A 141 -13.40 -22.53 24.28
C LEU A 141 -13.11 -21.45 23.23
N ASN A 142 -11.84 -21.29 22.87
CA ASN A 142 -11.37 -20.35 21.84
C ASN A 142 -12.05 -20.63 20.49
N ALA A 143 -12.11 -21.89 20.07
CA ALA A 143 -12.81 -22.28 18.84
C ALA A 143 -14.30 -21.90 18.85
N ARG A 144 -14.97 -21.96 20.02
CA ARG A 144 -16.40 -21.60 20.16
C ARG A 144 -16.65 -20.09 20.08
N VAL A 145 -15.64 -19.26 20.29
CA VAL A 145 -15.73 -17.79 20.11
C VAL A 145 -15.04 -17.31 18.84
N GLY A 146 -14.71 -18.24 17.92
CA GLY A 146 -14.25 -17.90 16.57
C GLY A 146 -12.74 -17.92 16.36
N PHE A 147 -11.92 -18.23 17.36
CA PHE A 147 -10.47 -18.37 17.13
C PHE A 147 -10.17 -19.53 16.18
N ARG A 148 -9.29 -19.26 15.23
CA ARG A 148 -8.74 -20.26 14.31
C ARG A 148 -7.27 -20.50 14.66
N PRO A 149 -6.84 -21.75 14.85
CA PRO A 149 -5.43 -22.05 15.08
C PRO A 149 -4.61 -21.75 13.82
N VAL A 150 -3.46 -21.12 14.00
CA VAL A 150 -2.51 -20.79 12.93
C VAL A 150 -1.40 -21.84 12.92
N ARG A 151 -0.55 -21.85 13.95
CA ARG A 151 0.54 -22.83 14.12
C ARG A 151 1.07 -22.84 15.57
N PRO A 152 1.79 -23.89 15.98
CA PRO A 152 2.60 -23.84 17.18
C PRO A 152 3.72 -22.79 17.08
N VAL A 153 4.03 -22.14 18.20
CA VAL A 153 5.15 -21.21 18.38
C VAL A 153 5.88 -21.55 19.68
N GLU A 154 7.18 -21.31 19.71
CA GLU A 154 7.99 -21.40 20.92
C GLU A 154 8.16 -20.01 21.50
N LEU A 155 7.75 -19.80 22.75
CA LEU A 155 7.86 -18.52 23.43
C LEU A 155 8.71 -18.68 24.67
N SER A 156 9.70 -17.81 24.84
CA SER A 156 10.48 -17.73 26.07
C SER A 156 9.68 -17.03 27.15
N GLU A 157 9.53 -17.69 28.29
CA GLU A 157 8.89 -17.16 29.49
C GLU A 157 9.90 -16.37 30.34
N ALA A 158 9.40 -15.52 31.25
CA ALA A 158 10.23 -14.70 32.12
C ALA A 158 11.19 -15.50 33.04
N ASP A 159 10.84 -16.76 33.33
CA ASP A 159 11.66 -17.69 34.11
C ASP A 159 12.71 -18.46 33.28
N GLY A 160 12.80 -18.16 31.97
CA GLY A 160 13.70 -18.79 31.02
C GLY A 160 13.21 -20.15 30.48
N SER A 161 12.02 -20.59 30.87
CA SER A 161 11.39 -21.77 30.27
C SER A 161 10.84 -21.48 28.87
N ILE A 162 10.60 -22.53 28.09
CA ILE A 162 10.01 -22.41 26.75
C ILE A 162 8.59 -22.95 26.79
N LYS A 163 7.63 -22.08 26.51
CA LYS A 163 6.23 -22.45 26.31
C LYS A 163 6.00 -22.86 24.87
N GLN A 164 5.47 -24.06 24.69
CA GLN A 164 4.92 -24.52 23.42
C GLN A 164 3.49 -23.98 23.32
N ALA A 165 3.31 -22.86 22.64
CA ALA A 165 2.02 -22.18 22.52
C ALA A 165 1.37 -22.46 21.15
N LEU A 166 0.05 -22.52 21.10
CA LEU A 166 -0.72 -22.59 19.86
C LEU A 166 -1.21 -21.19 19.49
N LEU A 167 -0.51 -20.53 18.59
CA LEU A 167 -0.93 -19.24 18.05
C LEU A 167 -2.28 -19.40 17.36
N SER A 168 -3.26 -18.62 17.81
CA SER A 168 -4.61 -18.60 17.25
C SER A 168 -5.09 -17.16 17.07
N ILE A 169 -5.84 -16.93 16.00
CA ILE A 169 -6.30 -15.59 15.61
C ILE A 169 -7.82 -15.62 15.48
N CYS A 170 -8.49 -14.58 15.99
CA CYS A 170 -9.92 -14.35 15.78
C CYS A 170 -10.13 -12.97 15.17
N THR A 171 -10.71 -12.90 13.97
CA THR A 171 -11.14 -11.62 13.40
C THR A 171 -12.49 -11.19 13.97
N ARG A 172 -12.86 -9.91 13.79
CA ARG A 172 -14.21 -9.42 14.09
C ARG A 172 -15.28 -10.33 13.49
N GLN A 173 -15.17 -10.63 12.20
CA GLN A 173 -16.15 -11.46 11.48
C GLN A 173 -16.21 -12.89 12.04
N ASP A 174 -15.07 -13.49 12.40
CA ASP A 174 -15.04 -14.82 13.01
C ASP A 174 -15.80 -14.84 14.33
N PHE A 175 -15.57 -13.85 15.19
CA PHE A 175 -16.24 -13.71 16.48
C PHE A 175 -17.76 -13.53 16.32
N GLU A 176 -18.18 -12.60 15.46
CA GLU A 176 -19.61 -12.32 15.23
C GLU A 176 -20.32 -13.55 14.62
N SER A 177 -19.66 -14.24 13.68
CA SER A 177 -20.21 -15.44 13.04
C SER A 177 -20.32 -16.61 14.02
N ALA A 178 -19.32 -16.80 14.89
CA ALA A 178 -19.30 -17.89 15.85
C ALA A 178 -20.28 -17.68 17.01
N THR A 179 -20.46 -16.43 17.45
CA THR A 179 -21.22 -16.12 18.68
C THR A 179 -22.60 -15.50 18.43
N GLY A 180 -22.85 -14.97 17.23
CA GLY A 180 -24.04 -14.18 16.90
C GLY A 180 -24.09 -12.80 17.59
N ARG A 181 -23.05 -12.42 18.35
CA ARG A 181 -22.93 -11.11 19.00
C ARG A 181 -22.41 -10.11 17.98
N ARG A 182 -23.07 -8.96 17.85
CA ARG A 182 -22.59 -7.87 17.00
C ARG A 182 -21.64 -6.97 17.79
N LEU A 183 -20.52 -6.62 17.20
CA LEU A 183 -19.58 -5.65 17.76
C LEU A 183 -20.04 -4.24 17.37
N GLU A 184 -20.08 -3.34 18.34
CA GLU A 184 -20.55 -1.95 18.11
C GLU A 184 -19.44 -1.02 17.60
N SER A 185 -18.18 -1.32 17.92
CA SER A 185 -17.01 -0.56 17.48
C SER A 185 -16.52 -1.02 16.11
N SER A 186 -16.01 -0.10 15.30
CA SER A 186 -15.38 -0.37 14.00
C SER A 186 -14.56 0.85 13.61
N PHE A 187 -13.50 0.69 12.81
CA PHE A 187 -12.83 1.84 12.18
C PHE A 187 -13.82 2.66 11.32
N LEU A 188 -14.93 2.07 10.89
CA LEU A 188 -16.06 2.81 10.34
C LEU A 188 -16.92 3.39 11.48
N SER A 189 -16.85 4.71 11.67
CA SER A 189 -17.76 5.46 12.54
C SER A 189 -18.28 6.70 11.82
N PRO A 190 -19.43 7.27 12.21
CA PRO A 190 -19.95 8.49 11.60
C PRO A 190 -18.93 9.64 11.58
N VAL A 191 -18.16 9.81 12.65
CA VAL A 191 -17.14 10.87 12.75
C VAL A 191 -16.00 10.67 11.75
N ARG A 192 -15.42 9.46 11.67
CA ARG A 192 -14.34 9.17 10.72
C ARG A 192 -14.83 9.16 9.28
N TRP A 193 -16.07 8.75 9.07
CA TRP A 193 -16.72 8.80 7.77
C TRP A 193 -16.92 10.24 7.29
N ASP A 194 -17.37 11.16 8.14
CA ASP A 194 -17.47 12.59 7.81
C ASP A 194 -16.10 13.19 7.47
N ILE A 195 -15.06 12.88 8.26
CA ILE A 195 -13.67 13.31 7.96
C ILE A 195 -13.21 12.77 6.60
N ALA A 196 -13.46 11.47 6.32
CA ALA A 196 -13.10 10.87 5.05
C ALA A 196 -13.86 11.52 3.88
N ASN A 197 -15.15 11.78 4.02
CA ASN A 197 -15.93 12.43 2.97
C ASN A 197 -15.47 13.85 2.73
N ARG A 198 -15.19 14.64 3.77
CA ARG A 198 -14.64 16.00 3.62
C ARG A 198 -13.29 16.01 2.91
N HIS A 199 -12.41 15.06 3.24
CA HIS A 199 -11.11 14.90 2.57
C HIS A 199 -11.29 14.58 1.09
N VAL A 200 -12.07 13.54 0.78
CA VAL A 200 -12.32 13.10 -0.60
C VAL A 200 -13.08 14.15 -1.41
N LEU A 201 -14.03 14.86 -0.80
CA LEU A 201 -14.73 15.99 -1.43
C LEU A 201 -13.79 17.16 -1.70
N ALA A 202 -12.91 17.53 -0.77
CA ALA A 202 -11.93 18.58 -1.01
C ALA A 202 -11.02 18.22 -2.18
N LYS A 203 -10.56 16.96 -2.24
CA LYS A 203 -9.81 16.44 -3.39
C LYS A 203 -10.62 16.49 -4.68
N ALA A 204 -11.88 16.04 -4.66
CA ALA A 204 -12.76 16.07 -5.82
C ALA A 204 -13.00 17.48 -6.33
N LEU A 205 -13.33 18.42 -5.45
CA LEU A 205 -13.51 19.83 -5.77
C LEU A 205 -12.23 20.43 -6.36
N GLY A 206 -11.07 20.10 -5.79
CA GLY A 206 -9.78 20.58 -6.27
C GLY A 206 -9.41 20.03 -7.65
N GLU A 207 -9.36 18.70 -7.78
CA GLU A 207 -8.89 18.03 -9.00
C GLU A 207 -9.89 18.14 -10.15
N PHE A 208 -11.20 18.11 -9.91
CA PHE A 208 -12.18 18.35 -10.98
C PHE A 208 -12.22 19.81 -11.43
N SER A 209 -11.91 20.77 -10.55
CA SER A 209 -11.75 22.18 -10.95
C SER A 209 -10.42 22.41 -11.69
N HIS A 210 -9.36 21.69 -11.32
CA HIS A 210 -8.10 21.66 -12.05
C HIS A 210 -8.31 21.12 -13.47
N GLU A 211 -9.02 20.00 -13.61
CA GLU A 211 -9.38 19.38 -14.91
C GLU A 211 -10.51 20.10 -15.65
N ARG A 212 -10.99 21.24 -15.14
CA ARG A 212 -12.06 22.06 -15.74
C ARG A 212 -13.37 21.28 -15.98
N LEU A 213 -13.64 20.28 -15.15
CA LEU A 213 -14.95 19.61 -15.05
C LEU A 213 -15.90 20.43 -14.18
N LEU A 214 -15.35 21.18 -13.22
CA LEU A 214 -16.07 22.12 -12.38
C LEU A 214 -15.54 23.55 -12.59
N GLU A 215 -16.43 24.52 -12.46
CA GLU A 215 -16.11 25.95 -12.49
C GLU A 215 -16.63 26.61 -11.20
N PRO A 216 -15.86 26.58 -10.10
CA PRO A 216 -16.30 27.17 -8.84
C PRO A 216 -16.52 28.68 -8.94
N ALA A 217 -17.66 29.16 -8.43
CA ALA A 217 -17.94 30.59 -8.32
C ALA A 217 -17.18 31.18 -7.11
N GLU A 218 -16.46 32.29 -7.33
CA GLU A 218 -15.71 33.01 -6.29
C GLU A 218 -16.61 34.00 -5.52
N HIS A 219 -16.46 34.03 -4.19
CA HIS A 219 -17.21 34.92 -3.30
C HIS A 219 -16.31 35.91 -2.53
N GLY A 220 -15.03 36.02 -2.90
CA GLY A 220 -14.01 36.79 -2.19
C GLY A 220 -13.39 36.01 -1.02
N GLU A 221 -12.29 36.53 -0.46
CA GLU A 221 -11.58 35.94 0.69
C GLU A 221 -11.22 34.46 0.52
N ASN A 222 -10.85 34.04 -0.71
CA ASN A 222 -10.56 32.65 -1.06
C ASN A 222 -11.73 31.67 -0.81
N ARG A 223 -12.97 32.16 -0.75
CA ARG A 223 -14.18 31.33 -0.68
C ARG A 223 -14.77 31.09 -2.06
N TYR A 224 -15.16 29.85 -2.29
CA TYR A 224 -15.73 29.37 -3.54
C TYR A 224 -16.98 28.54 -3.30
N SER A 225 -17.78 28.33 -4.35
CA SER A 225 -18.86 27.35 -4.33
C SER A 225 -19.11 26.73 -5.68
N VAL A 226 -19.54 25.46 -5.68
CA VAL A 226 -20.23 24.84 -6.82
C VAL A 226 -21.68 24.59 -6.44
N GLN A 227 -22.59 24.81 -7.38
CA GLN A 227 -24.03 24.68 -7.14
C GLN A 227 -24.67 23.90 -8.29
N LYS A 228 -25.53 22.94 -7.94
CA LYS A 228 -26.36 22.17 -8.87
C LYS A 228 -27.73 21.97 -8.25
N ASP A 229 -28.77 22.30 -9.01
CA ASP A 229 -30.16 22.25 -8.57
C ASP A 229 -30.36 22.97 -7.22
N ALA A 230 -30.86 22.25 -6.20
CA ALA A 230 -31.07 22.76 -4.85
C ALA A 230 -29.85 22.58 -3.93
N HIS A 231 -28.70 22.12 -4.41
CA HIS A 231 -27.52 21.83 -3.60
C HIS A 231 -26.40 22.82 -3.86
N ARG A 232 -25.76 23.28 -2.78
CA ARG A 232 -24.60 24.18 -2.84
C ARG A 232 -23.50 23.65 -1.94
N TYR A 233 -22.33 23.41 -2.53
CA TYR A 233 -21.10 23.05 -1.85
C TYR A 233 -20.20 24.27 -1.83
N SER A 234 -19.89 24.77 -0.63
CA SER A 234 -19.01 25.93 -0.41
C SER A 234 -17.72 25.46 0.24
N PHE A 235 -16.61 26.13 -0.06
CA PHE A 235 -15.29 25.76 0.47
C PHE A 235 -14.31 26.92 0.38
N SER A 236 -13.22 26.84 1.13
CA SER A 236 -12.07 27.72 1.00
C SER A 236 -10.95 27.00 0.26
N ALA A 237 -10.31 27.70 -0.68
CA ALA A 237 -9.19 27.14 -1.44
C ALA A 237 -8.10 28.17 -1.71
N GLN A 238 -6.85 27.77 -1.58
CA GLN A 238 -5.73 28.55 -2.10
C GLN A 238 -5.44 28.12 -3.55
N ARG A 239 -5.16 29.12 -4.38
CA ARG A 239 -4.88 28.97 -5.81
C ARG A 239 -3.39 29.06 -6.06
N TYR A 240 -2.87 28.12 -6.84
CA TYR A 240 -1.46 27.97 -7.17
C TYR A 240 -1.27 27.90 -8.69
N GLN A 241 -0.03 27.88 -9.16
CA GLN A 241 0.30 27.64 -10.57
C GLN A 241 -0.19 26.26 -11.03
N LEU A 242 -0.15 26.01 -12.35
CA LEU A 242 -0.71 24.78 -12.96
C LEU A 242 -2.20 24.58 -12.67
N ASN A 243 -2.94 25.67 -12.48
CA ASN A 243 -4.36 25.63 -12.14
C ASN A 243 -4.68 24.79 -10.89
N HIS A 244 -3.77 24.73 -9.91
CA HIS A 244 -3.98 23.92 -8.71
C HIS A 244 -4.93 24.59 -7.71
N TRP A 245 -5.83 23.79 -7.16
CA TRP A 245 -6.81 24.16 -6.16
C TRP A 245 -6.52 23.40 -4.87
N MET A 246 -5.84 24.05 -3.91
CA MET A 246 -5.61 23.47 -2.60
C MET A 246 -6.81 23.76 -1.69
N VAL A 247 -7.82 22.90 -1.75
CA VAL A 247 -9.06 23.01 -0.98
C VAL A 247 -8.85 22.54 0.46
N SER A 248 -9.27 23.34 1.44
CA SER A 248 -9.19 22.94 2.85
C SER A 248 -10.34 21.96 3.20
N PRO A 249 -10.06 20.71 3.62
CA PRO A 249 -11.11 19.73 3.93
C PRO A 249 -12.11 20.19 4.99
N GLN A 250 -11.64 20.88 6.02
CA GLN A 250 -12.49 21.35 7.12
C GLN A 250 -13.43 22.49 6.69
N SER A 251 -13.13 23.17 5.58
CA SER A 251 -13.94 24.27 5.05
C SER A 251 -15.11 23.83 4.17
N VAL A 252 -15.18 22.55 3.80
CA VAL A 252 -16.22 22.04 2.89
C VAL A 252 -17.57 22.03 3.59
N GLU A 253 -18.51 22.80 3.11
CA GLU A 253 -19.87 22.93 3.64
C GLU A 253 -20.89 22.56 2.56
N HIS A 254 -21.85 21.70 2.88
CA HIS A 254 -22.98 21.37 2.00
C HIS A 254 -24.27 22.00 2.54
N HIS A 255 -25.00 22.68 1.66
CA HIS A 255 -26.32 23.23 1.96
C HIS A 255 -27.34 22.83 0.90
N VAL A 256 -28.57 22.56 1.31
CA VAL A 256 -29.69 22.25 0.42
C VAL A 256 -30.79 23.31 0.56
N TYR A 257 -31.32 23.77 -0.56
CA TYR A 257 -32.40 24.75 -0.63
C TYR A 257 -33.76 24.07 -0.50
N VAL A 258 -34.39 24.21 0.66
CA VAL A 258 -35.69 23.60 0.99
C VAL A 258 -36.63 24.68 1.51
N ALA A 259 -37.86 24.71 0.97
CA ALA A 259 -38.95 25.58 1.43
C ALA A 259 -38.58 27.09 1.53
N GLY A 260 -37.73 27.59 0.62
CA GLY A 260 -37.37 29.01 0.56
C GLY A 260 -36.06 29.39 1.27
N SER A 261 -35.38 28.44 1.93
CA SER A 261 -34.17 28.69 2.71
C SER A 261 -33.08 27.63 2.47
N TRP A 262 -31.82 28.03 2.64
CA TRP A 262 -30.68 27.11 2.65
C TRP A 262 -30.52 26.47 4.04
N LEU A 263 -30.47 25.14 4.09
CA LEU A 263 -30.25 24.37 5.30
C LEU A 263 -28.95 23.57 5.19
N ALA A 264 -28.20 23.44 6.27
CA ALA A 264 -27.00 22.61 6.29
C ALA A 264 -27.36 21.12 6.07
N ALA A 265 -26.52 20.43 5.33
CA ALA A 265 -26.61 19.00 5.03
C ALA A 265 -25.24 18.33 5.17
N ASP A 266 -25.22 17.00 5.14
CA ASP A 266 -24.00 16.22 5.28
C ASP A 266 -23.11 16.40 4.03
N ALA A 267 -21.81 16.58 4.24
CA ALA A 267 -20.85 16.65 3.15
C ALA A 267 -20.54 15.22 2.67
N ASP A 268 -21.36 14.66 1.80
CA ASP A 268 -21.25 13.29 1.29
C ASP A 268 -20.65 13.27 -0.14
N ALA A 269 -19.52 12.55 -0.30
CA ALA A 269 -18.80 12.44 -1.57
C ALA A 269 -19.58 11.63 -2.62
N ILE A 270 -20.29 10.58 -2.19
CA ILE A 270 -21.08 9.71 -3.07
C ILE A 270 -22.30 10.50 -3.59
N GLU A 271 -22.96 11.25 -2.72
CA GLU A 271 -24.06 12.14 -3.11
C GLU A 271 -23.58 13.20 -4.11
N PHE A 272 -22.44 13.86 -3.83
CA PHE A 272 -21.85 14.85 -4.73
C PHE A 272 -21.57 14.28 -6.12
N ILE A 273 -20.89 13.13 -6.23
CA ILE A 273 -20.60 12.52 -7.53
C ILE A 273 -21.89 12.11 -8.26
N THR A 274 -22.89 11.63 -7.52
CA THR A 274 -24.19 11.27 -8.10
C THR A 274 -24.91 12.49 -8.66
N LEU A 275 -24.89 13.61 -7.93
CA LEU A 275 -25.54 14.85 -8.32
C LEU A 275 -24.87 15.52 -9.53
N PHE A 276 -23.53 15.50 -9.59
CA PHE A 276 -22.73 16.12 -10.65
C PHE A 276 -22.34 15.12 -11.76
N ALA A 277 -22.96 13.94 -11.83
CA ALA A 277 -22.54 12.87 -12.73
C ALA A 277 -22.48 13.31 -14.21
N GLU A 278 -23.43 14.15 -14.64
CA GLU A 278 -23.47 14.68 -16.01
C GLU A 278 -22.31 15.65 -16.28
N GLU A 279 -22.05 16.60 -15.38
CA GLU A 279 -20.92 17.54 -15.45
C GLU A 279 -19.56 16.81 -15.41
N LEU A 280 -19.48 15.75 -14.61
CA LEU A 280 -18.32 14.87 -14.51
C LEU A 280 -18.21 13.91 -15.69
N THR A 281 -19.11 13.99 -16.69
CA THR A 281 -19.12 13.15 -17.90
C THR A 281 -19.24 11.65 -17.64
N LEU A 282 -19.76 11.26 -16.48
CA LEU A 282 -20.02 9.87 -16.12
C LEU A 282 -21.25 9.36 -16.85
N SER A 283 -21.11 8.25 -17.57
CA SER A 283 -22.28 7.58 -18.15
C SER A 283 -23.08 6.82 -17.07
N PRO A 284 -24.39 6.59 -17.28
CA PRO A 284 -25.19 5.75 -16.38
C PRO A 284 -24.63 4.33 -16.17
N ALA A 285 -23.84 3.82 -17.13
CA ALA A 285 -23.20 2.52 -17.03
C ALA A 285 -21.95 2.51 -16.14
N GLN A 286 -21.24 3.65 -16.03
CA GLN A 286 -20.00 3.78 -15.25
C GLN A 286 -20.24 4.21 -13.82
N LEU A 287 -21.24 5.05 -13.61
CA LEU A 287 -21.55 5.65 -12.32
C LEU A 287 -21.59 4.61 -11.18
N PRO A 288 -22.32 3.47 -11.27
CA PRO A 288 -22.40 2.52 -10.16
C PRO A 288 -21.03 1.98 -9.73
N THR A 289 -20.20 1.54 -10.67
CA THR A 289 -18.86 1.02 -10.37
C THR A 289 -17.95 2.12 -9.81
N TYR A 290 -18.08 3.36 -10.28
CA TYR A 290 -17.29 4.48 -9.76
C TYR A 290 -17.68 4.82 -8.31
N LEU A 291 -18.98 4.74 -7.96
CA LEU A 291 -19.44 4.90 -6.58
C LEU A 291 -18.95 3.77 -5.66
N GLU A 292 -18.81 2.54 -6.17
CA GLU A 292 -18.18 1.45 -5.43
C GLU A 292 -16.68 1.70 -5.17
N GLU A 293 -15.93 2.15 -6.18
CA GLU A 293 -14.52 2.55 -6.02
C GLU A 293 -14.36 3.68 -5.01
N LEU A 294 -15.26 4.65 -5.01
CA LEU A 294 -15.29 5.77 -4.06
C LEU A 294 -15.59 5.30 -2.63
N SER A 295 -16.57 4.40 -2.47
CA SER A 295 -16.92 3.81 -1.17
C SER A 295 -15.74 3.04 -0.57
N SER A 296 -15.00 2.29 -1.40
CA SER A 296 -13.79 1.60 -0.99
C SER A 296 -12.66 2.58 -0.62
N THR A 297 -12.51 3.66 -1.38
CA THR A 297 -11.55 4.75 -1.10
C THR A 297 -11.84 5.41 0.26
N LEU A 298 -13.10 5.73 0.54
CA LEU A 298 -13.55 6.28 1.83
C LEU A 298 -13.30 5.31 2.99
N SER A 299 -13.57 4.01 2.77
CA SER A 299 -13.33 2.97 3.77
C SER A 299 -11.83 2.82 4.09
N SER A 300 -10.97 2.82 3.06
CA SER A 300 -9.50 2.86 3.21
C SER A 300 -9.06 4.08 4.01
N HIS A 301 -9.65 5.26 3.74
CA HIS A 301 -9.34 6.47 4.51
C HIS A 301 -9.74 6.34 5.99
N CYS A 302 -10.91 5.77 6.30
CA CYS A 302 -11.32 5.48 7.68
C CYS A 302 -10.37 4.52 8.40
N TYR A 303 -9.88 3.49 7.71
CA TYR A 303 -8.86 2.58 8.24
C TYR A 303 -7.57 3.34 8.57
N LYS A 304 -7.06 4.12 7.62
CA LYS A 304 -5.79 4.87 7.79
C LYS A 304 -5.88 5.95 8.87
N GLN A 305 -7.03 6.60 9.06
CA GLN A 305 -7.24 7.51 10.19
C GLN A 305 -6.99 6.88 11.56
N VAL A 306 -7.20 5.57 11.69
CA VAL A 306 -6.98 4.83 12.95
C VAL A 306 -5.58 4.24 13.03
N HIS A 307 -5.01 3.85 11.89
CA HIS A 307 -3.79 3.03 11.82
C HIS A 307 -2.53 3.78 11.36
N ALA A 308 -2.65 5.00 10.84
CA ALA A 308 -1.50 5.88 10.59
C ALA A 308 -1.03 6.50 11.92
N THR A 309 -0.27 5.71 12.67
CA THR A 309 0.15 6.05 14.05
C THR A 309 1.44 6.84 14.14
N HIS A 310 2.23 6.89 13.07
CA HIS A 310 3.49 7.62 13.03
C HIS A 310 3.28 8.97 12.38
N ASP A 311 3.83 10.02 12.99
CA ASP A 311 3.93 11.33 12.36
C ASP A 311 5.08 11.38 11.34
N SER A 312 5.10 12.45 10.52
CA SER A 312 6.08 12.64 9.48
C SER A 312 7.53 12.70 10.00
N ALA A 313 7.76 13.20 11.22
CA ALA A 313 9.09 13.28 11.81
C ALA A 313 9.57 11.91 12.31
N GLN A 314 8.68 11.14 12.93
CA GLN A 314 8.95 9.76 13.37
C GLN A 314 9.28 8.86 12.18
N LEU A 315 8.53 8.97 11.07
CA LEU A 315 8.83 8.24 9.84
C LEU A 315 10.20 8.61 9.24
N ALA A 316 10.55 9.91 9.26
CA ALA A 316 11.82 10.39 8.73
C ALA A 316 13.02 10.00 9.60
N GLU A 317 12.82 9.83 10.91
CA GLU A 317 13.87 9.44 11.84
C GLU A 317 14.11 7.93 11.90
N PHE A 318 13.04 7.13 12.00
CA PHE A 318 12.98 5.70 12.28
C PHE A 318 14.34 4.98 12.55
N ASN A 319 14.55 4.53 13.79
CA ASN A 319 15.83 3.99 14.27
C ASN A 319 16.05 2.47 14.03
N GLY A 320 15.43 1.88 13.00
CA GLY A 320 15.62 0.46 12.63
C GLY A 320 16.45 0.26 11.36
N SER A 321 16.49 -0.98 10.86
CA SER A 321 17.20 -1.30 9.61
C SER A 321 16.60 -0.55 8.42
N ALA A 322 17.37 -0.36 7.35
CA ALA A 322 16.89 0.28 6.13
C ALA A 322 15.65 -0.41 5.55
N ALA A 323 15.60 -1.75 5.58
CA ALA A 323 14.44 -2.53 5.13
C ALA A 323 13.19 -2.26 5.99
N GLN A 324 13.32 -2.28 7.32
CA GLN A 324 12.21 -1.99 8.23
C GLN A 324 11.71 -0.55 8.07
N SER A 325 12.63 0.42 8.00
CA SER A 325 12.31 1.84 7.79
C SER A 325 11.53 2.03 6.49
N PHE A 326 12.03 1.41 5.42
CA PHE A 326 11.45 1.54 4.10
C PHE A 326 10.05 0.97 4.03
N GLN A 327 9.85 -0.24 4.57
CA GLN A 327 8.56 -0.91 4.56
C GLN A 327 7.55 -0.25 5.51
N LEU A 328 8.02 0.38 6.59
CA LEU A 328 7.18 1.24 7.42
C LEU A 328 6.71 2.48 6.66
N ILE A 329 7.60 3.17 5.94
CA ILE A 329 7.22 4.32 5.09
C ILE A 329 6.21 3.87 4.03
N GLU A 330 6.50 2.79 3.31
CA GLU A 330 5.65 2.24 2.24
C GLU A 330 4.22 1.97 2.72
N SER A 331 4.06 1.34 3.88
CA SER A 331 2.73 1.03 4.46
C SER A 331 2.07 2.21 5.18
N SER A 332 2.78 3.33 5.39
CA SER A 332 2.24 4.52 6.09
C SER A 332 1.69 5.58 5.14
N MET A 333 1.81 5.38 3.83
CA MET A 333 1.27 6.31 2.83
C MET A 333 -0.26 6.38 2.89
N THR A 334 -0.78 7.60 3.05
CA THR A 334 -2.20 7.87 3.29
C THR A 334 -2.98 8.29 2.07
N GLU A 335 -2.37 8.97 1.11
CA GLU A 335 -3.10 9.60 0.01
C GLU A 335 -3.41 8.61 -1.12
N GLY A 336 -2.42 7.84 -1.57
CA GLY A 336 -2.47 7.11 -2.85
C GLY A 336 -2.03 8.01 -4.01
N HIS A 337 -2.55 7.78 -5.22
CA HIS A 337 -2.25 8.67 -6.34
C HIS A 337 -2.85 10.08 -6.09
N PRO A 338 -2.08 11.17 -6.26
CA PRO A 338 -2.52 12.51 -5.85
C PRO A 338 -3.62 13.09 -6.77
N CYS A 339 -3.64 12.75 -8.06
CA CYS A 339 -4.67 13.24 -8.98
C CYS A 339 -6.01 12.48 -8.91
N PHE A 340 -5.99 11.13 -9.01
CA PHE A 340 -7.23 10.34 -9.03
C PHE A 340 -8.02 10.48 -7.72
N VAL A 341 -9.30 10.85 -7.83
CA VAL A 341 -10.21 10.93 -6.67
C VAL A 341 -10.54 9.52 -6.17
N ALA A 342 -11.00 8.64 -7.05
CA ALA A 342 -11.26 7.23 -6.74
C ALA A 342 -9.97 6.39 -6.91
N ASN A 343 -8.97 6.63 -6.05
CA ASN A 343 -7.64 6.03 -6.17
C ASN A 343 -7.46 4.67 -5.45
N ASN A 344 -8.38 4.36 -4.52
CA ASN A 344 -8.24 3.26 -3.59
C ASN A 344 -9.43 2.28 -3.68
N GLY A 345 -9.85 1.97 -4.92
CA GLY A 345 -10.99 1.09 -5.21
C GLY A 345 -10.79 -0.39 -4.82
N ARG A 346 -9.71 -1.03 -5.31
CA ARG A 346 -9.38 -2.46 -5.08
C ARG A 346 -10.57 -3.41 -5.22
N MET A 347 -11.40 -3.18 -6.23
CA MET A 347 -12.61 -3.96 -6.45
C MET A 347 -12.26 -5.43 -6.67
N GLY A 348 -12.89 -6.29 -5.88
CA GLY A 348 -12.61 -7.73 -5.80
C GLY A 348 -12.02 -8.18 -4.46
N ILE A 349 -11.48 -7.27 -3.65
CA ILE A 349 -10.98 -7.57 -2.29
C ILE A 349 -12.13 -7.44 -1.29
N GLY A 350 -12.44 -8.53 -0.59
CA GLY A 350 -13.39 -8.51 0.54
C GLY A 350 -12.77 -7.97 1.83
N ARG A 351 -13.57 -7.75 2.89
CA ARG A 351 -13.07 -7.18 4.15
C ARG A 351 -11.94 -7.99 4.80
N THR A 352 -12.05 -9.31 4.82
CA THR A 352 -10.99 -10.18 5.39
C THR A 352 -9.72 -10.14 4.55
N ASP A 353 -9.85 -10.05 3.22
CA ASP A 353 -8.74 -9.97 2.29
C ASP A 353 -8.03 -8.62 2.37
N TYR A 354 -8.79 -7.54 2.62
CA TYR A 354 -8.25 -6.20 2.79
C TYR A 354 -7.19 -6.18 3.89
N LEU A 355 -7.47 -6.76 5.05
CA LEU A 355 -6.52 -6.79 6.17
C LEU A 355 -5.22 -7.56 5.86
N LYS A 356 -5.25 -8.46 4.86
CA LYS A 356 -4.10 -9.28 4.46
C LYS A 356 -3.31 -8.70 3.29
N TYR A 357 -3.99 -8.03 2.35
CA TYR A 357 -3.43 -7.71 1.04
C TYR A 357 -3.37 -6.21 0.73
N ALA A 358 -4.08 -5.37 1.49
CA ALA A 358 -4.03 -3.93 1.31
C ALA A 358 -2.68 -3.37 1.82
N PRO A 359 -1.91 -2.60 1.02
CA PRO A 359 -0.58 -2.12 1.42
C PRO A 359 -0.56 -1.32 2.72
N GLU A 360 -1.63 -0.55 2.99
CA GLU A 360 -1.75 0.30 4.18
C GLU A 360 -1.85 -0.48 5.51
N THR A 361 -2.10 -1.79 5.47
CA THR A 361 -2.12 -2.64 6.68
C THR A 361 -0.72 -3.01 7.14
N GLY A 362 0.28 -2.93 6.24
CA GLY A 362 1.64 -3.42 6.48
C GLY A 362 1.71 -4.92 6.74
N ALA A 363 0.65 -5.68 6.39
CA ALA A 363 0.58 -7.10 6.69
C ALA A 363 1.63 -7.88 5.89
N ALA A 364 2.36 -8.74 6.58
CA ALA A 364 3.17 -9.76 5.93
C ALA A 364 2.30 -10.93 5.46
N LEU A 365 2.63 -11.47 4.29
CA LEU A 365 1.94 -12.59 3.67
C LEU A 365 2.94 -13.54 3.00
N HIS A 366 2.55 -14.81 2.90
CA HIS A 366 3.28 -15.79 2.10
C HIS A 366 2.69 -15.83 0.69
N LEU A 367 3.55 -15.79 -0.32
CA LEU A 367 3.13 -16.01 -1.70
C LEU A 367 2.83 -17.50 -1.92
N GLY A 368 2.10 -17.81 -2.98
CA GLY A 368 1.90 -19.17 -3.45
C GLY A 368 2.97 -19.62 -4.43
N TRP A 369 3.24 -20.91 -4.49
CA TRP A 369 3.99 -21.53 -5.59
C TRP A 369 3.10 -22.47 -6.38
N ALA A 370 3.19 -22.37 -7.71
CA ALA A 370 2.61 -23.35 -8.61
C ALA A 370 3.66 -23.89 -9.58
N ALA A 371 3.52 -25.15 -9.97
CA ALA A 371 4.23 -25.73 -11.11
C ALA A 371 3.36 -25.60 -12.35
N ALA A 372 3.90 -24.98 -13.39
CA ALA A 372 3.26 -24.78 -14.68
C ALA A 372 4.00 -25.56 -15.77
N HIS A 373 3.27 -26.36 -16.54
CA HIS A 373 3.86 -27.19 -17.59
C HIS A 373 4.42 -26.30 -18.73
N LYS A 374 5.59 -26.64 -19.27
CA LYS A 374 6.32 -25.87 -20.30
C LYS A 374 5.57 -25.73 -21.64
N SER A 375 4.54 -26.53 -21.88
CA SER A 375 3.61 -26.33 -23.01
C SER A 375 2.70 -25.09 -22.87
N ARG A 376 2.68 -24.48 -21.67
CA ARG A 376 1.85 -23.34 -21.28
C ARG A 376 2.68 -22.19 -20.72
N ALA A 377 3.76 -22.52 -20.00
CA ALA A 377 4.62 -21.55 -19.35
C ALA A 377 5.93 -21.33 -20.11
N GLN A 378 6.41 -20.09 -20.08
CA GLN A 378 7.72 -19.69 -20.59
C GLN A 378 8.44 -18.88 -19.52
N PHE A 379 9.74 -19.14 -19.37
CA PHE A 379 10.65 -18.38 -18.52
C PHE A 379 11.62 -17.60 -19.42
N ASP A 380 11.83 -16.34 -19.09
CA ASP A 380 12.77 -15.45 -19.76
C ASP A 380 13.55 -14.68 -18.68
N ALA A 381 14.84 -14.39 -18.93
CA ALA A 381 15.72 -13.69 -18.01
C ALA A 381 16.80 -12.92 -18.77
N ILE A 382 17.54 -12.06 -18.05
CA ILE A 382 18.75 -11.41 -18.57
C ILE A 382 19.85 -12.44 -18.84
N ASP A 383 20.81 -12.09 -19.72
CA ASP A 383 21.85 -13.03 -20.18
C ASP A 383 22.71 -13.64 -19.06
N SER A 384 22.86 -12.93 -17.94
CA SER A 384 23.68 -13.39 -16.81
C SER A 384 22.95 -14.32 -15.84
N LEU A 385 21.69 -14.67 -16.11
CA LEU A 385 20.84 -15.44 -15.20
C LEU A 385 20.09 -16.54 -15.95
N ASP A 386 20.19 -17.76 -15.46
CA ASP A 386 19.35 -18.87 -15.89
C ASP A 386 18.29 -19.23 -14.84
N TYR A 387 17.39 -20.14 -15.21
CA TYR A 387 16.26 -20.54 -14.36
C TYR A 387 16.71 -21.17 -13.02
N GLU A 388 17.73 -22.04 -13.05
CA GLU A 388 18.23 -22.68 -11.83
C GLU A 388 18.99 -21.70 -10.94
N GLY A 389 19.74 -20.77 -11.53
CA GLY A 389 20.41 -19.68 -10.83
C GLY A 389 19.43 -18.75 -10.13
N LEU A 390 18.30 -18.41 -10.77
CA LEU A 390 17.23 -17.65 -10.13
C LEU A 390 16.64 -18.42 -8.93
N LEU A 391 16.25 -19.68 -9.12
CA LEU A 391 15.67 -20.45 -8.03
C LEU A 391 16.65 -20.63 -6.86
N ALA A 392 17.94 -20.81 -7.15
CA ALA A 392 18.97 -20.92 -6.11
C ALA A 392 19.19 -19.62 -5.33
N SER A 393 18.93 -18.44 -5.91
CA SER A 393 18.99 -17.16 -5.18
C SER A 393 17.70 -16.88 -4.39
N GLU A 394 16.56 -17.31 -4.91
CA GLU A 394 15.24 -17.00 -4.34
C GLU A 394 14.71 -18.03 -3.34
N LEU A 395 15.21 -19.27 -3.37
CA LEU A 395 14.74 -20.36 -2.52
C LEU A 395 15.88 -20.96 -1.70
N ASP A 396 15.61 -21.15 -0.41
CA ASP A 396 16.49 -21.98 0.41
C ASP A 396 16.47 -23.44 -0.09
N PRO A 397 17.57 -24.20 0.08
CA PRO A 397 17.63 -25.59 -0.40
C PRO A 397 16.50 -26.48 0.15
N ALA A 398 16.09 -26.27 1.40
CA ALA A 398 14.99 -27.01 2.01
C ALA A 398 13.62 -26.66 1.39
N GLU A 399 13.41 -25.39 1.05
CA GLU A 399 12.19 -24.95 0.38
C GLU A 399 12.13 -25.47 -1.05
N ARG A 400 13.25 -25.43 -1.78
CA ARG A 400 13.37 -26.03 -3.11
C ARG A 400 13.03 -27.52 -3.07
N GLN A 401 13.63 -28.28 -2.15
CA GLN A 401 13.35 -29.70 -1.98
C GLN A 401 11.86 -29.96 -1.70
N ARG A 402 11.23 -29.16 -0.81
CA ARG A 402 9.81 -29.28 -0.50
C ARG A 402 8.93 -29.09 -1.75
N LEU A 403 9.24 -28.11 -2.59
CA LEU A 403 8.50 -27.85 -3.83
C LEU A 403 8.68 -28.99 -4.84
N ASP A 404 9.90 -29.50 -4.98
CA ASP A 404 10.21 -30.64 -5.85
C ASP A 404 9.45 -31.90 -5.40
N GLU A 405 9.47 -32.23 -4.11
CA GLU A 405 8.73 -33.37 -3.52
C GLU A 405 7.21 -33.22 -3.70
N ALA A 406 6.67 -32.01 -3.51
CA ALA A 406 5.26 -31.72 -3.73
C ALA A 406 4.87 -31.91 -5.21
N LEU A 407 5.72 -31.49 -6.14
CA LEU A 407 5.51 -31.69 -7.57
C LEU A 407 5.55 -33.18 -7.93
N GLU A 408 6.59 -33.91 -7.52
CA GLU A 408 6.72 -35.35 -7.77
C GLU A 408 5.51 -36.13 -7.24
N SER A 409 5.07 -35.81 -6.02
CA SER A 409 3.87 -36.40 -5.43
C SER A 409 2.62 -36.11 -6.27
N ALA A 410 2.46 -34.86 -6.74
CA ALA A 410 1.31 -34.46 -7.55
C ALA A 410 1.30 -35.07 -8.96
N LEU A 411 2.46 -35.49 -9.49
CA LEU A 411 2.65 -36.13 -10.79
C LEU A 411 2.63 -37.65 -10.76
N PHE A 412 2.69 -38.27 -9.58
CA PHE A 412 2.70 -39.73 -9.45
C PHE A 412 1.56 -40.39 -10.23
N GLY A 413 1.90 -41.30 -11.15
CA GLY A 413 0.94 -42.03 -11.97
C GLY A 413 0.31 -41.25 -13.13
N THR A 414 0.73 -40.00 -13.38
CA THR A 414 0.17 -39.16 -14.47
C THR A 414 0.89 -39.32 -15.81
N GLY A 415 2.15 -39.78 -15.81
CA GLY A 415 3.00 -39.93 -16.99
C GLY A 415 3.79 -38.67 -17.38
N TYR A 416 3.60 -37.55 -16.68
CA TYR A 416 4.43 -36.35 -16.83
C TYR A 416 5.70 -36.43 -15.96
N ALA A 417 6.77 -35.77 -16.38
CA ALA A 417 7.99 -35.65 -15.60
C ALA A 417 8.10 -34.25 -14.94
N SER A 418 8.77 -34.15 -13.79
CA SER A 418 8.95 -32.87 -13.08
C SER A 418 9.74 -31.85 -13.92
N GLU A 419 10.69 -32.33 -14.73
CA GLU A 419 11.46 -31.54 -15.69
C GLU A 419 10.63 -30.85 -16.78
N ASP A 420 9.36 -31.25 -16.97
CA ASP A 420 8.42 -30.61 -17.90
C ASP A 420 7.76 -29.34 -17.31
N TYR A 421 8.09 -28.94 -16.08
CA TYR A 421 7.45 -27.85 -15.37
C TYR A 421 8.40 -26.69 -15.04
N LEU A 422 7.81 -25.52 -14.83
CA LEU A 422 8.44 -24.31 -14.29
C LEU A 422 7.68 -23.88 -13.03
N PHE A 423 8.40 -23.40 -12.03
CA PHE A 423 7.83 -22.80 -10.84
C PHE A 423 7.46 -21.35 -11.11
N ILE A 424 6.25 -20.98 -10.71
CA ILE A 424 5.71 -19.63 -10.83
C ILE A 424 5.15 -19.21 -9.46
N PRO A 425 5.59 -18.05 -8.92
CA PRO A 425 4.97 -17.50 -7.73
C PRO A 425 3.61 -16.90 -8.08
N VAL A 426 2.65 -17.05 -7.19
CA VAL A 426 1.24 -16.68 -7.41
C VAL A 426 0.72 -15.95 -6.19
N HIS A 427 0.04 -14.82 -6.39
CA HIS A 427 -0.67 -14.18 -5.31
C HIS A 427 -1.74 -15.12 -4.72
N PRO A 428 -1.81 -15.34 -3.39
CA PRO A 428 -2.81 -16.25 -2.79
C PRO A 428 -4.26 -15.93 -3.17
N TRP A 429 -4.67 -14.66 -3.09
CA TRP A 429 -5.96 -14.19 -3.59
C TRP A 429 -6.22 -14.57 -5.06
N GLN A 430 -5.22 -14.45 -5.94
CA GLN A 430 -5.36 -14.81 -7.37
C GLN A 430 -5.57 -16.31 -7.53
N TRP A 431 -4.88 -17.14 -6.76
CA TRP A 431 -5.10 -18.58 -6.76
C TRP A 431 -6.53 -18.91 -6.32
N GLU A 432 -6.94 -18.42 -5.15
CA GLU A 432 -8.22 -18.74 -4.52
C GLU A 432 -9.41 -18.23 -5.36
N ASN A 433 -9.37 -16.97 -5.79
CA ASN A 433 -10.53 -16.28 -6.38
C ASN A 433 -10.59 -16.35 -7.91
N ARG A 434 -9.51 -16.78 -8.56
CA ARG A 434 -9.42 -16.77 -10.03
C ARG A 434 -8.93 -18.09 -10.59
N LEU A 435 -7.69 -18.50 -10.30
CA LEU A 435 -7.07 -19.63 -11.00
C LEU A 435 -7.71 -20.97 -10.64
N SER A 436 -8.04 -21.20 -9.37
CA SER A 436 -8.66 -22.44 -8.87
C SER A 436 -9.99 -22.78 -9.55
N ILE A 437 -10.70 -21.76 -10.05
CA ILE A 437 -12.01 -21.88 -10.72
C ILE A 437 -11.83 -21.74 -12.24
N THR A 438 -11.22 -20.64 -12.67
CA THR A 438 -11.15 -20.25 -14.10
C THR A 438 -10.21 -21.16 -14.88
N PHE A 439 -9.13 -21.62 -14.26
CA PHE A 439 -8.13 -22.51 -14.88
C PHE A 439 -8.34 -23.97 -14.45
N ALA A 440 -9.54 -24.33 -13.96
CA ALA A 440 -9.84 -25.67 -13.45
C ALA A 440 -9.55 -26.79 -14.46
N ASN A 441 -9.72 -26.56 -15.77
CA ASN A 441 -9.33 -27.53 -16.79
C ASN A 441 -7.82 -27.81 -16.79
N ASP A 442 -7.01 -26.76 -16.67
CA ASP A 442 -5.56 -26.88 -16.70
C ASP A 442 -5.05 -27.51 -15.40
N ILE A 443 -5.70 -27.21 -14.27
CA ILE A 443 -5.46 -27.86 -12.97
C ILE A 443 -5.80 -29.36 -13.03
N ALA A 444 -7.00 -29.70 -13.51
CA ALA A 444 -7.46 -31.10 -13.62
C ALA A 444 -6.57 -31.93 -14.55
N ARG A 445 -5.99 -31.31 -15.57
CA ARG A 445 -5.07 -31.94 -16.53
C ARG A 445 -3.60 -31.82 -16.15
N LYS A 446 -3.31 -31.39 -14.91
CA LYS A 446 -1.96 -31.21 -14.38
C LYS A 446 -1.08 -30.27 -15.21
N GLN A 447 -1.67 -29.37 -16.01
CA GLN A 447 -0.93 -28.31 -16.70
C GLN A 447 -0.55 -27.16 -15.75
N LEU A 448 -1.24 -27.07 -14.62
CA LEU A 448 -0.96 -26.14 -13.53
C LEU A 448 -1.21 -26.87 -12.20
N ILE A 449 -0.27 -26.83 -11.27
CA ILE A 449 -0.32 -27.59 -10.02
C ILE A 449 0.05 -26.66 -8.87
N TRP A 450 -0.78 -26.57 -7.84
CA TRP A 450 -0.45 -25.86 -6.61
C TRP A 450 0.55 -26.65 -5.78
N LEU A 451 1.61 -26.00 -5.29
CA LEU A 451 2.67 -26.60 -4.49
C LEU A 451 2.70 -26.12 -3.03
N GLY A 452 1.85 -25.14 -2.68
CA GLY A 452 1.78 -24.58 -1.34
C GLY A 452 2.28 -23.14 -1.26
N SER A 453 2.32 -22.61 -0.04
CA SER A 453 2.82 -21.26 0.25
C SER A 453 4.35 -21.22 0.35
N SER A 454 4.94 -20.05 0.14
CA SER A 454 6.36 -19.78 0.37
C SER A 454 6.69 -19.85 1.86
N ALA A 455 7.93 -20.24 2.18
CA ALA A 455 8.50 -20.07 3.53
C ALA A 455 8.70 -18.58 3.86
N ASP A 456 9.24 -17.81 2.91
CA ASP A 456 9.46 -16.38 3.06
C ASP A 456 8.14 -15.60 3.19
N GLU A 457 8.24 -14.49 3.92
CA GLU A 457 7.21 -13.51 4.17
C GLU A 457 7.46 -12.25 3.34
N TYR A 458 6.38 -11.69 2.81
CA TYR A 458 6.43 -10.54 1.94
C TYR A 458 5.45 -9.46 2.38
N GLN A 459 5.79 -8.20 2.11
CA GLN A 459 4.87 -7.07 2.26
C GLN A 459 4.40 -6.57 0.89
N ALA A 460 3.09 -6.37 0.74
CA ALA A 460 2.53 -5.70 -0.43
C ALA A 460 3.02 -4.24 -0.49
N GLN A 461 3.60 -3.84 -1.63
CA GLN A 461 3.97 -2.44 -1.90
C GLN A 461 2.71 -1.66 -2.37
N GLN A 462 2.79 -0.33 -2.52
CA GLN A 462 1.67 0.52 -2.94
C GLN A 462 0.95 0.04 -4.23
N SER A 463 1.67 -0.65 -5.13
CA SER A 463 1.10 -1.32 -6.32
C SER A 463 0.09 -2.45 -6.03
N ILE A 464 -0.02 -2.88 -4.77
CA ILE A 464 -0.75 -4.05 -4.24
C ILE A 464 -0.13 -5.40 -4.63
N ARG A 465 0.28 -5.54 -5.89
CA ARG A 465 0.69 -6.82 -6.51
C ARG A 465 2.20 -7.05 -6.61
N THR A 466 3.00 -6.12 -6.09
CA THR A 466 4.46 -6.23 -5.98
C THR A 466 4.81 -6.42 -4.51
N PHE A 467 5.73 -7.35 -4.25
CA PHE A 467 5.97 -7.90 -2.93
C PHE A 467 7.45 -7.75 -2.56
N PHE A 468 7.74 -7.02 -1.50
CA PHE A 468 9.08 -6.93 -0.92
C PHE A 468 9.30 -8.08 0.05
N ASN A 469 10.45 -8.75 -0.02
CA ASN A 469 10.77 -9.88 0.84
C ASN A 469 11.22 -9.38 2.24
N LEU A 470 10.42 -9.67 3.27
CA LEU A 470 10.73 -9.27 4.66
C LEU A 470 11.73 -10.23 5.31
N SER A 471 11.65 -11.52 4.99
CA SER A 471 12.50 -12.55 5.59
C SER A 471 13.96 -12.42 5.14
N THR A 472 14.18 -12.13 3.85
CA THR A 472 15.49 -11.90 3.25
C THR A 472 15.45 -10.65 2.35
N PRO A 473 15.63 -9.44 2.91
CA PRO A 473 15.49 -8.17 2.18
C PRO A 473 16.37 -7.97 0.93
N HIS A 474 17.43 -8.77 0.79
CA HIS A 474 18.30 -8.75 -0.39
C HIS A 474 17.75 -9.56 -1.58
N ARG A 475 16.76 -10.45 -1.36
CA ARG A 475 16.07 -11.17 -2.44
C ARG A 475 15.23 -10.21 -3.28
N HIS A 476 14.92 -10.63 -4.49
CA HIS A 476 14.18 -9.83 -5.44
C HIS A 476 12.77 -9.52 -4.93
N TYR A 477 12.21 -8.37 -5.34
CA TYR A 477 10.77 -8.23 -5.31
C TYR A 477 10.15 -9.27 -6.22
N VAL A 478 8.97 -9.75 -5.85
CA VAL A 478 8.12 -10.55 -6.72
C VAL A 478 6.91 -9.72 -7.11
N LYS A 479 6.67 -9.54 -8.41
CA LYS A 479 5.43 -8.93 -8.92
C LYS A 479 4.58 -10.01 -9.57
N THR A 480 3.30 -10.07 -9.21
CA THR A 480 2.38 -11.14 -9.62
C THR A 480 1.15 -10.58 -10.34
N ALA A 481 0.47 -11.41 -11.12
CA ALA A 481 -0.86 -11.08 -11.61
C ALA A 481 -1.88 -11.08 -10.45
N MET A 482 -2.72 -10.04 -10.36
CA MET A 482 -3.83 -9.96 -9.41
C MET A 482 -5.04 -9.31 -10.09
N SER A 483 -6.09 -10.09 -10.39
CA SER A 483 -7.25 -9.62 -11.17
C SER A 483 -8.27 -8.82 -10.34
N ILE A 484 -7.78 -7.76 -9.70
CA ILE A 484 -8.56 -6.70 -9.04
C ILE A 484 -8.59 -5.46 -9.93
N LEU A 485 -9.63 -4.64 -9.79
CA LEU A 485 -9.74 -3.36 -10.48
C LEU A 485 -9.35 -2.23 -9.51
N ASN A 486 -8.39 -1.39 -9.90
CA ASN A 486 -7.98 -0.23 -9.12
C ASN A 486 -7.53 0.91 -10.05
N MET A 487 -8.12 2.10 -9.90
CA MET A 487 -7.84 3.28 -10.74
C MET A 487 -8.08 3.03 -12.22
N GLY A 488 -9.21 2.39 -12.57
CA GLY A 488 -9.53 2.12 -13.98
C GLY A 488 -8.71 1.03 -14.68
N PHE A 489 -7.82 0.34 -13.95
CA PHE A 489 -7.00 -0.75 -14.48
C PHE A 489 -7.21 -2.07 -13.74
N MET A 490 -7.45 -3.12 -14.51
CA MET A 490 -7.29 -4.49 -14.04
C MET A 490 -5.81 -4.77 -13.78
N ARG A 491 -5.47 -5.16 -12.54
CA ARG A 491 -4.07 -5.36 -12.09
C ARG A 491 -3.49 -6.73 -12.53
N GLY A 492 -3.78 -7.15 -13.76
CA GLY A 492 -3.24 -8.37 -14.39
C GLY A 492 -1.85 -8.16 -15.02
N LEU A 493 -1.09 -9.23 -15.20
CA LEU A 493 0.26 -9.20 -15.77
C LEU A 493 0.30 -10.00 -17.08
N SER A 494 0.73 -9.37 -18.18
CA SER A 494 0.65 -9.96 -19.52
C SER A 494 1.78 -10.95 -19.77
N ALA A 495 1.44 -12.22 -20.06
CA ALA A 495 2.42 -13.23 -20.44
C ALA A 495 3.19 -12.85 -21.71
N GLU A 496 2.56 -12.13 -22.66
CA GLU A 496 3.24 -11.64 -23.88
C GLU A 496 4.28 -10.56 -23.55
N TYR A 497 4.00 -9.68 -22.58
CA TYR A 497 4.95 -8.63 -22.18
C TYR A 497 6.11 -9.21 -21.38
N MET A 498 5.82 -10.17 -20.49
CA MET A 498 6.84 -10.82 -19.65
C MET A 498 7.95 -11.46 -20.47
N LYS A 499 7.65 -12.00 -21.65
CA LYS A 499 8.64 -12.60 -22.54
C LYS A 499 9.81 -11.67 -22.86
N VAL A 500 9.55 -10.38 -23.03
CA VAL A 500 10.56 -9.40 -23.47
C VAL A 500 10.96 -8.43 -22.36
N THR A 501 10.34 -8.52 -21.20
CA THR A 501 10.60 -7.65 -20.05
C THR A 501 12.08 -7.70 -19.61
N PRO A 502 12.71 -8.88 -19.41
CA PRO A 502 14.12 -8.93 -19.04
C PRO A 502 15.06 -8.33 -20.09
N ALA A 503 14.81 -8.58 -21.37
CA ALA A 503 15.60 -8.01 -22.47
C ALA A 503 15.52 -6.47 -22.51
N ILE A 504 14.33 -5.89 -22.27
CA ILE A 504 14.15 -4.44 -22.14
C ILE A 504 15.01 -3.89 -21.00
N ASN A 505 14.98 -4.57 -19.85
CA ASN A 505 15.71 -4.15 -18.65
C ASN A 505 17.23 -4.31 -18.82
N GLN A 506 17.69 -5.33 -19.57
CA GLN A 506 19.09 -5.49 -19.91
C GLN A 506 19.57 -4.37 -20.83
N TRP A 507 18.85 -4.09 -21.92
CA TRP A 507 19.15 -3.00 -22.84
C TRP A 507 19.24 -1.65 -22.10
N LEU A 508 18.26 -1.38 -21.23
CA LEU A 508 18.21 -0.14 -20.48
C LEU A 508 19.35 -0.04 -19.45
N GLY A 509 19.67 -1.14 -18.75
CA GLY A 509 20.81 -1.20 -17.84
C GLY A 509 22.15 -0.95 -18.54
N GLU A 510 22.33 -1.51 -19.74
CA GLU A 510 23.51 -1.24 -20.56
C GLU A 510 23.58 0.22 -21.05
N LEU A 511 22.45 0.81 -21.40
CA LEU A 511 22.36 2.22 -21.77
C LEU A 511 22.81 3.11 -20.61
N PHE A 512 22.26 2.88 -19.41
CA PHE A 512 22.61 3.65 -18.21
C PHE A 512 24.09 3.49 -17.83
N ALA A 513 24.64 2.28 -17.95
CA ALA A 513 26.04 2.02 -17.63
C ALA A 513 27.04 2.64 -18.63
N LYS A 514 26.67 2.74 -19.91
CA LYS A 514 27.54 3.24 -20.99
C LYS A 514 27.42 4.76 -21.21
N ASP A 515 26.30 5.36 -20.83
CA ASP A 515 26.09 6.80 -20.99
C ASP A 515 26.93 7.61 -19.97
N PRO A 516 27.73 8.60 -20.41
CA PRO A 516 28.65 9.33 -19.55
C PRO A 516 27.95 10.25 -18.52
N VAL A 517 26.70 10.62 -18.76
CA VAL A 517 25.91 11.42 -17.83
C VAL A 517 25.19 10.50 -16.84
N LEU A 518 24.41 9.53 -17.32
CA LEU A 518 23.62 8.65 -16.46
C LEU A 518 24.50 7.77 -15.55
N SER A 519 25.67 7.34 -16.01
CA SER A 519 26.59 6.53 -15.19
C SER A 519 27.23 7.30 -14.02
N THR A 520 27.13 8.64 -14.01
CA THR A 520 27.70 9.50 -12.96
C THR A 520 26.63 10.25 -12.16
N GLN A 521 25.41 10.38 -12.69
CA GLN A 521 24.31 11.02 -12.00
C GLN A 521 23.77 10.15 -10.85
N PRO A 522 23.12 10.77 -9.84
CA PRO A 522 22.54 10.07 -8.69
C PRO A 522 21.22 9.36 -9.05
N VAL A 523 21.27 8.49 -10.06
CA VAL A 523 20.15 7.68 -10.55
C VAL A 523 20.58 6.23 -10.77
N ALA A 524 19.70 5.27 -10.49
CA ALA A 524 19.90 3.87 -10.87
C ALA A 524 18.56 3.19 -11.21
N LEU A 525 18.65 1.98 -11.75
CA LEU A 525 17.50 1.18 -12.14
C LEU A 525 17.33 -0.01 -11.20
N LEU A 526 16.10 -0.38 -10.89
CA LEU A 526 15.76 -1.67 -10.31
C LEU A 526 15.22 -2.57 -11.42
N ARG A 527 16.09 -3.42 -11.96
CA ARG A 527 15.79 -4.20 -13.17
C ARG A 527 14.85 -5.36 -12.88
N GLU A 528 13.95 -5.63 -13.81
CA GLU A 528 13.10 -6.82 -13.83
C GLU A 528 13.86 -7.93 -14.56
N ILE A 529 14.69 -8.65 -13.81
CA ILE A 529 15.76 -9.50 -14.38
C ILE A 529 15.28 -10.87 -14.85
N ALA A 530 14.09 -11.29 -14.43
CA ALA A 530 13.49 -12.55 -14.83
C ALA A 530 11.97 -12.45 -14.80
N ALA A 531 11.31 -13.23 -15.66
CA ALA A 531 9.86 -13.30 -15.72
C ALA A 531 9.39 -14.70 -16.14
N VAL A 532 8.19 -15.07 -15.70
CA VAL A 532 7.48 -16.28 -16.11
C VAL A 532 6.05 -15.92 -16.52
N GLY A 533 5.67 -16.30 -17.74
CA GLY A 533 4.34 -16.07 -18.29
C GLY A 533 3.59 -17.38 -18.53
N TYR A 534 2.31 -17.44 -18.16
CA TYR A 534 1.44 -18.60 -18.45
C TYR A 534 0.40 -18.26 -19.50
N ARG A 535 0.31 -19.09 -20.54
CA ARG A 535 -0.62 -18.93 -21.66
C ARG A 535 -1.70 -20.01 -21.60
N ASN A 536 -2.96 -19.61 -21.51
CA ASN A 536 -4.10 -20.53 -21.59
C ASN A 536 -4.69 -20.49 -23.01
N PRO A 537 -4.54 -21.56 -23.83
CA PRO A 537 -4.94 -21.50 -25.24
C PRO A 537 -6.44 -21.33 -25.45
N GLN A 538 -7.27 -21.78 -24.51
CA GLN A 538 -8.72 -21.61 -24.62
C GLN A 538 -9.08 -20.13 -24.51
N PHE A 539 -8.49 -19.41 -23.56
CA PHE A 539 -8.67 -17.96 -23.47
C PHE A 539 -8.00 -17.24 -24.64
N GLU A 540 -6.81 -17.64 -25.07
CA GLU A 540 -6.19 -17.03 -26.25
C GLU A 540 -7.03 -17.20 -27.52
N ALA A 541 -7.63 -18.37 -27.74
CA ALA A 541 -8.52 -18.57 -28.88
C ALA A 541 -9.79 -17.71 -28.81
N ALA A 542 -10.23 -17.30 -27.61
CA ALA A 542 -11.51 -16.64 -27.37
C ALA A 542 -11.43 -15.12 -27.13
N THR A 543 -10.23 -14.54 -27.00
CA THR A 543 -10.02 -13.16 -26.54
C THR A 543 -9.02 -12.40 -27.40
N ALA A 544 -9.04 -11.08 -27.36
CA ALA A 544 -8.00 -10.22 -27.93
C ALA A 544 -6.75 -10.18 -27.01
N LYS A 545 -5.62 -9.70 -27.54
CA LYS A 545 -4.35 -9.60 -26.78
C LYS A 545 -4.43 -8.68 -25.57
N SER A 546 -5.22 -7.61 -25.67
CA SER A 546 -5.44 -6.62 -24.63
C SER A 546 -6.30 -7.12 -23.47
N ASP A 547 -7.06 -8.21 -23.68
CA ASP A 547 -8.11 -8.62 -22.76
C ASP A 547 -7.54 -9.13 -21.42
N PRO A 548 -8.21 -8.81 -20.29
CA PRO A 548 -7.71 -9.14 -18.95
C PRO A 548 -7.59 -10.65 -18.69
N GLN A 549 -8.36 -11.49 -19.39
CA GLN A 549 -8.29 -12.95 -19.27
C GLN A 549 -6.93 -13.53 -19.70
N ARG A 550 -6.19 -12.83 -20.57
CA ARG A 550 -4.82 -13.20 -20.95
C ARG A 550 -3.74 -12.73 -19.97
N LYS A 551 -4.15 -12.04 -18.89
CA LYS A 551 -3.27 -11.39 -17.92
C LYS A 551 -3.43 -11.95 -16.50
N MET A 552 -4.02 -13.14 -16.39
CA MET A 552 -4.41 -13.74 -15.10
C MET A 552 -3.28 -14.52 -14.40
N LEU A 553 -2.23 -14.93 -15.11
CA LEU A 553 -1.13 -15.67 -14.53
C LEU A 553 0.20 -15.36 -15.21
N ALA A 554 1.00 -14.55 -14.51
CA ALA A 554 2.40 -14.30 -14.80
C ALA A 554 3.05 -13.76 -13.51
N ALA A 555 4.38 -13.83 -13.46
CA ALA A 555 5.17 -13.20 -12.42
C ALA A 555 6.50 -12.68 -12.96
N LEU A 556 7.11 -11.73 -12.27
CA LEU A 556 8.47 -11.27 -12.52
C LEU A 556 9.23 -11.05 -11.22
N TRP A 557 10.55 -11.08 -11.31
CA TRP A 557 11.49 -10.76 -10.25
C TRP A 557 12.21 -9.46 -10.55
N ARG A 558 12.20 -8.53 -9.60
CA ARG A 558 12.85 -7.23 -9.70
C ARG A 558 13.93 -7.08 -8.64
N GLU A 559 15.07 -6.50 -9.00
CA GLU A 559 16.16 -6.24 -8.07
C GLU A 559 15.70 -5.51 -6.80
N SER A 560 16.19 -5.95 -5.65
CA SER A 560 15.98 -5.26 -4.39
C SER A 560 16.91 -4.05 -4.27
N PRO A 561 16.42 -2.90 -3.78
CA PRO A 561 17.25 -1.72 -3.55
C PRO A 561 18.22 -1.90 -2.39
N ILE A 562 18.02 -2.89 -1.52
CA ILE A 562 18.81 -3.04 -0.27
C ILE A 562 20.30 -3.23 -0.58
N SER A 563 20.63 -3.92 -1.67
CA SER A 563 22.02 -4.15 -2.09
C SER A 563 22.70 -2.89 -2.67
N LEU A 564 21.95 -1.81 -2.91
CA LEU A 564 22.47 -0.54 -3.43
C LEU A 564 22.76 0.48 -2.33
N LEU A 565 22.52 0.14 -1.06
CA LEU A 565 22.64 1.04 0.09
C LEU A 565 24.02 1.00 0.74
N GLY A 566 24.49 2.19 1.15
CA GLY A 566 25.52 2.36 2.16
C GLY A 566 25.00 2.16 3.60
N PRO A 567 25.88 2.09 4.60
CA PRO A 567 25.50 1.74 5.98
C PRO A 567 24.48 2.68 6.65
N GLU A 568 24.52 3.97 6.33
CA GLU A 568 23.66 5.01 6.92
C GLU A 568 22.51 5.44 6.00
N GLU A 569 22.45 4.86 4.79
CA GLU A 569 21.44 5.20 3.80
C GLU A 569 20.11 4.48 4.11
N LYS A 570 19.02 5.19 3.90
CA LYS A 570 17.64 4.70 4.05
C LYS A 570 16.90 4.78 2.71
N LEU A 571 15.77 4.11 2.62
CA LEU A 571 14.90 4.16 1.44
C LEU A 571 13.54 4.76 1.79
N ALA A 572 12.97 5.51 0.85
CA ALA A 572 11.60 5.97 0.91
C ALA A 572 11.00 5.99 -0.50
N THR A 573 9.75 5.57 -0.66
CA THR A 573 8.99 5.87 -1.88
C THR A 573 8.94 7.38 -2.12
N MET A 574 9.05 7.84 -3.37
CA MET A 574 8.94 9.27 -3.68
C MET A 574 7.52 9.80 -3.38
N ALA A 575 6.49 8.94 -3.39
CA ALA A 575 5.15 9.30 -2.94
C ALA A 575 5.14 9.89 -1.51
N SER A 576 6.12 9.52 -0.68
CA SER A 576 6.27 10.09 0.67
C SER A 576 6.52 11.59 0.67
N LEU A 577 7.09 12.19 -0.39
CA LEU A 577 7.25 13.65 -0.43
C LEU A 577 5.91 14.40 -0.47
N LEU A 578 4.83 13.74 -0.88
CA LEU A 578 3.47 14.29 -0.86
C LEU A 578 2.68 13.85 0.38
N HIS A 579 3.27 13.06 1.27
CA HIS A 579 2.59 12.60 2.48
C HIS A 579 2.42 13.72 3.49
N VAL A 580 1.20 13.83 4.00
CA VAL A 580 0.83 14.68 5.13
C VAL A 580 0.26 13.78 6.22
N ASP A 581 0.80 13.92 7.43
CA ASP A 581 0.36 13.15 8.59
C ASP A 581 -0.97 13.68 9.18
N ALA A 582 -1.49 12.98 10.19
CA ALA A 582 -2.74 13.35 10.85
C ALA A 582 -2.72 14.72 11.55
N SER A 583 -1.52 15.29 11.80
CA SER A 583 -1.34 16.62 12.38
C SER A 583 -1.16 17.72 11.32
N GLY A 584 -1.27 17.38 10.03
CA GLY A 584 -1.10 18.33 8.94
C GLY A 584 0.37 18.65 8.63
N ARG A 585 1.32 17.80 9.04
CA ARG A 585 2.76 18.00 8.78
C ARG A 585 3.22 17.08 7.66
N SER A 586 3.97 17.63 6.72
CA SER A 586 4.53 16.92 5.57
C SER A 586 5.81 16.17 5.92
N PHE A 587 5.97 15.04 5.24
CA PHE A 587 7.19 14.24 5.30
C PHE A 587 8.34 14.92 4.56
N ALA A 588 8.08 15.58 3.41
CA ALA A 588 9.09 16.41 2.75
C ALA A 588 9.66 17.49 3.68
N GLY A 589 8.79 18.18 4.43
CA GLY A 589 9.23 19.13 5.45
C GLY A 589 10.03 18.50 6.57
N ALA A 590 9.70 17.27 6.99
CA ALA A 590 10.47 16.53 7.98
C ALA A 590 11.88 16.18 7.47
N LEU A 591 12.00 15.73 6.22
CA LEU A 591 13.28 15.46 5.56
C LEU A 591 14.14 16.72 5.44
N ILE A 592 13.57 17.83 4.99
CA ILE A 592 14.27 19.12 4.87
C ILE A 592 14.82 19.55 6.25
N ARG A 593 13.97 19.53 7.29
CA ARG A 593 14.40 19.90 8.66
C ARG A 593 15.49 18.98 9.18
N ARG A 594 15.40 17.67 8.91
CA ARG A 594 16.41 16.68 9.32
C ARG A 594 17.74 16.87 8.61
N SER A 595 17.71 17.24 7.33
CA SER A 595 18.91 17.45 6.52
C SER A 595 19.79 18.61 6.98
N GLY A 596 19.19 19.60 7.65
CA GLY A 596 19.87 20.85 8.00
C GLY A 596 20.19 21.76 6.80
N LEU A 597 19.80 21.38 5.58
CA LEU A 597 20.00 22.18 4.37
C LEU A 597 18.94 23.28 4.25
N ALA A 598 19.28 24.32 3.49
CA ALA A 598 18.28 25.27 3.03
C ALA A 598 17.25 24.57 2.12
N PRO A 599 15.94 24.88 2.18
CA PRO A 599 14.92 24.20 1.40
C PRO A 599 15.17 24.17 -0.12
N ALA A 600 15.68 25.27 -0.71
CA ALA A 600 16.04 25.32 -2.12
C ALA A 600 17.27 24.45 -2.48
N GLU A 601 18.22 24.29 -1.55
CA GLU A 601 19.38 23.41 -1.72
C GLU A 601 18.96 21.94 -1.64
N TRP A 602 18.10 21.60 -0.67
CA TRP A 602 17.49 20.27 -0.58
C TRP A 602 16.72 19.92 -1.85
N LEU A 603 15.90 20.85 -2.36
CA LEU A 603 15.17 20.68 -3.61
C LEU A 603 16.13 20.48 -4.80
N SER A 604 17.24 21.23 -4.87
CA SER A 604 18.24 21.07 -5.91
C SER A 604 18.83 19.65 -5.94
N ARG A 605 19.16 19.09 -4.76
CA ARG A 605 19.67 17.70 -4.63
C ARG A 605 18.64 16.67 -5.10
N TYR A 606 17.37 16.86 -4.75
CA TYR A 606 16.28 16.02 -5.24
C TYR A 606 16.12 16.11 -6.77
N LEU A 607 16.14 17.32 -7.34
CA LEU A 607 16.01 17.53 -8.79
C LEU A 607 17.17 16.90 -9.57
N ASP A 608 18.39 16.96 -9.04
CA ASP A 608 19.57 16.33 -9.65
C ASP A 608 19.48 14.80 -9.69
N ALA A 609 18.82 14.20 -8.69
CA ALA A 609 18.58 12.76 -8.66
C ALA A 609 17.36 12.33 -9.50
N TYR A 610 16.36 13.20 -9.62
CA TYR A 610 15.07 12.84 -10.22
C TYR A 610 14.83 13.48 -11.59
N LEU A 611 14.68 14.80 -11.65
CA LEU A 611 14.26 15.50 -12.87
C LEU A 611 15.35 15.50 -13.95
N ILE A 612 16.59 15.79 -13.56
CA ILE A 612 17.70 15.97 -14.52
C ILE A 612 17.99 14.67 -15.31
N PRO A 613 18.07 13.48 -14.68
CA PRO A 613 18.21 12.23 -15.44
C PRO A 613 17.06 11.98 -16.43
N LEU A 614 15.82 12.31 -16.07
CA LEU A 614 14.67 12.13 -16.96
C LEU A 614 14.74 13.05 -18.18
N VAL A 615 15.09 14.32 -17.97
CA VAL A 615 15.31 15.29 -19.06
C VAL A 615 16.50 14.88 -19.93
N HIS A 616 17.54 14.32 -19.33
CA HIS A 616 18.65 13.77 -20.09
C HIS A 616 18.22 12.59 -20.97
N CYS A 617 17.46 11.63 -20.42
CA CYS A 617 16.92 10.50 -21.18
C CYS A 617 16.09 10.97 -22.38
N LEU A 618 15.28 12.01 -22.21
CA LEU A 618 14.54 12.65 -23.30
C LEU A 618 15.47 13.28 -24.34
N ALA A 619 16.34 14.21 -23.95
CA ALA A 619 17.18 14.95 -24.90
C ALA A 619 18.13 14.03 -25.69
N ALA A 620 18.74 13.06 -25.01
CA ALA A 620 19.72 12.16 -25.60
C ALA A 620 19.06 11.02 -26.39
N TYR A 621 17.96 10.45 -25.89
CA TYR A 621 17.44 9.16 -26.35
C TYR A 621 15.95 9.16 -26.71
N ASP A 622 15.22 10.27 -26.55
CA ASP A 622 13.75 10.30 -26.62
C ASP A 622 13.10 9.18 -25.78
N LEU A 623 13.76 8.85 -24.66
CA LEU A 623 13.39 7.78 -23.74
C LEU A 623 12.57 8.38 -22.60
N VAL A 624 11.39 7.82 -22.38
CA VAL A 624 10.49 8.19 -21.28
C VAL A 624 10.24 7.02 -20.34
N PHE A 625 9.86 7.37 -19.12
CA PHE A 625 9.44 6.47 -18.05
C PHE A 625 8.02 6.86 -17.61
N MET A 626 7.49 6.16 -16.62
CA MET A 626 6.31 6.60 -15.84
C MET A 626 6.78 7.04 -14.44
N PRO A 627 7.34 8.25 -14.29
CA PRO A 627 8.14 8.64 -13.12
C PRO A 627 7.30 9.12 -11.92
N HIS A 628 6.10 8.59 -11.70
CA HIS A 628 5.22 9.01 -10.61
C HIS A 628 5.71 8.51 -9.24
N GLY A 629 5.15 9.06 -8.15
CA GLY A 629 5.57 8.81 -6.76
C GLY A 629 5.85 7.35 -6.41
N GLU A 630 4.98 6.42 -6.83
CA GLU A 630 5.15 5.00 -6.56
C GLU A 630 6.32 4.34 -7.33
N ASN A 631 6.66 4.80 -8.54
CA ASN A 631 7.68 4.18 -9.42
C ASN A 631 9.10 4.66 -9.17
N VAL A 632 9.27 5.48 -8.14
CA VAL A 632 10.52 6.13 -7.79
C VAL A 632 10.80 5.86 -6.32
N ILE A 633 11.98 5.32 -6.02
CA ILE A 633 12.45 5.13 -4.65
C ILE A 633 13.64 6.06 -4.43
N MET A 634 13.61 6.83 -3.34
CA MET A 634 14.68 7.70 -2.92
C MET A 634 15.61 6.96 -1.98
N VAL A 635 16.91 7.08 -2.21
CA VAL A 635 17.96 6.78 -1.23
C VAL A 635 18.23 8.06 -0.46
N LEU A 636 18.12 7.98 0.86
CA LEU A 636 18.18 9.10 1.77
C LEU A 636 19.36 8.95 2.74
N GLU A 637 20.14 10.01 2.93
CA GLU A 637 21.14 10.07 4.01
C GLU A 637 20.84 11.32 4.87
N ASN A 638 20.58 11.13 6.16
CA ASN A 638 20.24 12.21 7.10
C ASN A 638 19.11 13.16 6.62
N GLY A 639 18.20 12.67 5.78
CA GLY A 639 17.10 13.47 5.23
C GLY A 639 17.39 14.12 3.89
N VAL A 640 18.62 14.06 3.37
CA VAL A 640 18.98 14.50 2.00
C VAL A 640 18.66 13.39 1.01
N VAL A 641 18.19 13.76 -0.19
CA VAL A 641 18.06 12.82 -1.32
C VAL A 641 19.43 12.64 -1.98
N GLU A 642 20.03 11.47 -1.82
CA GLU A 642 21.35 11.14 -2.36
C GLU A 642 21.27 10.48 -3.72
N LYS A 643 20.22 9.68 -3.96
CA LYS A 643 20.01 8.95 -5.22
C LYS A 643 18.54 8.62 -5.41
N VAL A 644 18.14 8.45 -6.66
CA VAL A 644 16.82 7.92 -7.03
C VAL A 644 16.96 6.60 -7.78
N LEU A 645 16.07 5.66 -7.49
CA LEU A 645 15.96 4.36 -8.13
C LEU A 645 14.65 4.29 -8.92
N LEU A 646 14.73 4.05 -10.22
CA LEU A 646 13.57 3.89 -11.10
C LEU A 646 13.15 2.42 -11.18
N LYS A 647 11.84 2.16 -11.12
CA LYS A 647 11.26 0.81 -11.23
C LYS A 647 10.04 0.79 -12.17
N ASP A 648 9.49 -0.40 -12.39
CA ASP A 648 8.38 -0.66 -13.34
C ASP A 648 8.77 -0.27 -14.76
N LEU A 649 9.85 -0.89 -15.26
CA LEU A 649 10.51 -0.49 -16.49
C LEU A 649 9.90 -1.17 -17.72
N GLY A 650 9.79 -2.50 -17.70
CA GLY A 650 9.38 -3.28 -18.88
C GLY A 650 7.97 -2.94 -19.37
N GLU A 651 7.03 -2.62 -18.48
CA GLU A 651 5.66 -2.26 -18.88
C GLU A 651 5.51 -0.79 -19.30
N GLU A 652 6.36 0.12 -18.80
CA GLU A 652 6.09 1.57 -18.82
C GLU A 652 7.07 2.41 -19.64
N ILE A 653 8.28 1.93 -19.94
CA ILE A 653 9.21 2.74 -20.75
C ILE A 653 8.74 2.83 -22.20
N ALA A 654 9.03 3.96 -22.83
CA ALA A 654 8.86 4.14 -24.26
C ALA A 654 10.01 4.93 -24.87
N VAL A 655 10.31 4.66 -26.14
CA VAL A 655 11.29 5.39 -26.94
C VAL A 655 10.58 6.00 -28.14
N LEU A 656 10.46 7.33 -28.14
CA LEU A 656 9.47 8.06 -28.94
C LEU A 656 9.90 8.39 -30.37
N SER A 657 11.13 8.05 -30.75
CA SER A 657 11.68 8.34 -32.08
C SER A 657 12.62 7.24 -32.58
N ASP A 658 12.84 7.18 -33.90
CA ASP A 658 13.77 6.21 -34.52
C ASP A 658 15.26 6.54 -34.34
N ARG A 659 15.61 7.53 -33.49
CA ARG A 659 17.00 7.92 -33.24
C ARG A 659 17.80 6.86 -32.50
N VAL A 660 17.13 6.07 -31.66
CA VAL A 660 17.77 5.04 -30.85
C VAL A 660 17.53 3.70 -31.54
N GLU A 661 18.59 3.05 -32.00
CA GLU A 661 18.47 1.70 -32.54
C GLU A 661 18.04 0.74 -31.43
N LEU A 662 16.92 0.04 -31.65
CA LEU A 662 16.38 -0.95 -30.73
C LEU A 662 16.59 -2.36 -31.29
N PRO A 663 17.05 -3.32 -30.48
CA PRO A 663 16.96 -4.74 -30.83
C PRO A 663 15.54 -5.13 -31.24
N GLU A 664 15.40 -6.01 -32.23
CA GLU A 664 14.10 -6.40 -32.80
C GLU A 664 13.16 -6.99 -31.73
N GLU A 665 13.72 -7.72 -30.77
CA GLU A 665 12.97 -8.32 -29.66
C GLU A 665 12.30 -7.31 -28.73
N ILE A 666 12.90 -6.12 -28.53
CA ILE A 666 12.35 -5.08 -27.64
C ILE A 666 11.64 -3.97 -28.41
N ARG A 667 11.50 -4.10 -29.73
CA ARG A 667 10.95 -3.06 -30.61
C ARG A 667 9.57 -2.55 -30.19
N ARG A 668 8.82 -3.31 -29.38
CA ARG A 668 7.54 -2.87 -28.80
C ARG A 668 7.63 -1.61 -27.94
N VAL A 669 8.80 -1.25 -27.41
CA VAL A 669 8.97 0.00 -26.64
C VAL A 669 9.02 1.23 -27.54
N ARG A 670 9.15 1.05 -28.86
CA ARG A 670 8.98 2.13 -29.84
C ARG A 670 7.50 2.51 -29.89
N THR A 671 7.19 3.72 -29.45
CA THR A 671 5.88 4.33 -29.61
C THR A 671 6.02 5.71 -30.25
N GLY A 672 4.92 6.33 -30.65
CA GLY A 672 4.89 7.76 -30.99
C GLY A 672 4.44 8.58 -29.79
N GLY A 673 4.59 9.90 -29.88
CA GLY A 673 4.11 10.82 -28.84
C GLY A 673 4.93 12.09 -28.80
N ASP A 674 4.44 13.06 -28.05
CA ASP A 674 5.20 14.28 -27.76
C ASP A 674 6.09 14.03 -26.52
N PRO A 675 7.43 14.04 -26.67
CA PRO A 675 8.35 13.73 -25.58
C PRO A 675 8.23 14.67 -24.38
N VAL A 676 7.90 15.93 -24.58
CA VAL A 676 7.88 16.89 -23.47
C VAL A 676 6.69 16.66 -22.52
N LEU A 677 5.62 16.01 -23.01
CA LEU A 677 4.44 15.73 -22.20
C LEU A 677 4.72 14.78 -21.02
N SER A 678 5.74 13.92 -21.09
CA SER A 678 6.12 13.08 -19.94
C SER A 678 6.74 13.90 -18.80
N VAL A 679 7.31 15.06 -19.08
CA VAL A 679 7.78 16.00 -18.05
C VAL A 679 6.61 16.87 -17.59
N PHE A 680 5.87 17.47 -18.53
CA PHE A 680 4.79 18.37 -18.17
C PHE A 680 3.64 17.67 -17.44
N THR A 681 3.24 16.48 -17.88
CA THR A 681 2.13 15.73 -17.27
C THR A 681 2.60 14.95 -16.06
N ASP A 682 3.57 14.04 -16.22
CA ASP A 682 3.87 13.05 -15.18
C ASP A 682 4.72 13.62 -14.05
N VAL A 683 5.52 14.67 -14.33
CA VAL A 683 6.38 15.33 -13.33
C VAL A 683 5.77 16.63 -12.83
N PHE A 684 5.48 17.58 -13.72
CA PHE A 684 5.03 18.91 -13.28
C PHE A 684 3.59 18.85 -12.78
N ASP A 685 2.67 18.39 -13.61
CA ASP A 685 1.25 18.43 -13.30
C ASP A 685 0.81 17.31 -12.33
N SER A 686 1.43 16.14 -12.39
CA SER A 686 1.03 14.99 -11.55
C SER A 686 1.84 14.85 -10.26
N PHE A 687 2.90 15.65 -10.06
CA PHE A 687 3.75 15.57 -8.86
C PHE A 687 4.15 16.94 -8.29
N PHE A 688 4.87 17.80 -9.04
CA PHE A 688 5.32 19.10 -8.52
C PHE A 688 4.16 20.06 -8.22
N ARG A 689 3.04 19.94 -8.95
CA ARG A 689 1.79 20.64 -8.66
C ARG A 689 1.30 20.42 -7.24
N PHE A 690 1.67 19.32 -6.59
CA PHE A 690 1.33 19.03 -5.19
C PHE A 690 2.49 19.37 -4.25
N LEU A 691 3.73 19.07 -4.65
CA LEU A 691 4.91 19.31 -3.80
C LEU A 691 5.15 20.81 -3.55
N ALA A 692 5.05 21.65 -4.58
CA ALA A 692 5.34 23.08 -4.46
C ALA A 692 4.33 23.79 -3.52
N PRO A 693 3.00 23.62 -3.67
CA PRO A 693 2.03 24.17 -2.72
C PRO A 693 2.19 23.62 -1.30
N LEU A 694 2.57 22.34 -1.14
CA LEU A 694 2.78 21.74 0.16
C LEU A 694 3.94 22.40 0.93
N LEU A 695 5.06 22.65 0.25
CA LEU A 695 6.22 23.34 0.85
C LEU A 695 5.93 24.82 1.13
N ASP A 696 5.15 25.47 0.27
CA ASP A 696 4.72 26.86 0.44
C ASP A 696 3.78 27.02 1.65
N ALA A 697 2.78 26.13 1.77
CA ALA A 697 1.81 26.12 2.87
C ALA A 697 2.46 25.88 4.26
N GLU A 698 3.57 25.13 4.30
CA GLU A 698 4.37 24.99 5.53
C GLU A 698 5.33 26.16 5.80
N GLY A 699 5.44 27.12 4.88
CA GLY A 699 6.39 28.23 4.96
C GLY A 699 7.84 27.78 4.81
N LEU A 700 8.11 26.68 4.11
CA LEU A 700 9.47 26.15 3.89
C LEU A 700 10.09 26.71 2.61
N LEU A 701 9.35 26.69 1.50
CA LEU A 701 9.83 27.17 0.21
C LEU A 701 8.67 27.74 -0.57
N SER A 702 8.76 29.00 -0.99
CA SER A 702 7.68 29.62 -1.75
C SER A 702 7.52 28.98 -3.13
N GLU A 703 6.31 28.99 -3.68
CA GLU A 703 6.05 28.44 -5.03
C GLU A 703 6.96 29.08 -6.10
N ALA A 704 7.20 30.39 -6.01
CA ALA A 704 8.10 31.10 -6.91
C ALA A 704 9.56 30.61 -6.80
N GLU A 705 10.06 30.39 -5.58
CA GLU A 705 11.42 29.86 -5.38
C GLU A 705 11.53 28.39 -5.80
N PHE A 706 10.48 27.59 -5.62
CA PHE A 706 10.42 26.21 -6.10
C PHE A 706 10.65 26.16 -7.61
N TRP A 707 9.83 26.88 -8.39
CA TRP A 707 9.94 26.87 -9.84
C TRP A 707 11.22 27.55 -10.34
N LYS A 708 11.72 28.56 -9.63
CA LYS A 708 13.05 29.11 -9.89
C LYS A 708 14.16 28.08 -9.73
N THR A 709 14.11 27.27 -8.68
CA THR A 709 15.09 26.19 -8.47
C THR A 709 15.04 25.17 -9.62
N VAL A 710 13.83 24.83 -10.09
CA VAL A 710 13.66 23.97 -11.27
C VAL A 710 14.29 24.59 -12.52
N VAL A 711 14.04 25.87 -12.80
CA VAL A 711 14.66 26.59 -13.94
C VAL A 711 16.18 26.58 -13.84
N ASP A 712 16.72 26.94 -12.67
CA ASP A 712 18.17 27.04 -12.47
C ASP A 712 18.85 25.69 -12.72
N ARG A 713 18.30 24.58 -12.19
CA ARG A 713 18.85 23.23 -12.40
C ARG A 713 18.77 22.78 -13.87
N LEU A 714 17.66 23.03 -14.55
CA LEU A 714 17.50 22.68 -15.97
C LEU A 714 18.49 23.45 -16.86
N LEU A 715 18.67 24.75 -16.62
CA LEU A 715 19.61 25.58 -17.38
C LEU A 715 21.07 25.21 -17.07
N GLU A 716 21.37 24.82 -15.83
CA GLU A 716 22.69 24.32 -15.46
C GLU A 716 23.01 23.00 -16.19
N TYR A 717 22.08 22.04 -16.21
CA TYR A 717 22.21 20.82 -17.02
C TYR A 717 22.49 21.14 -18.49
N ARG A 718 21.70 22.04 -19.08
CA ARG A 718 21.88 22.49 -20.47
C ARG A 718 23.28 23.09 -20.70
N GLY A 719 23.80 23.86 -19.73
CA GLY A 719 25.13 24.47 -19.78
C GLY A 719 26.27 23.47 -19.61
N GLN A 720 26.11 22.46 -18.75
CA GLN A 720 27.11 21.42 -18.48
C GLN A 720 27.23 20.39 -19.61
N HIS A 721 26.16 20.19 -20.38
CA HIS A 721 26.13 19.21 -21.47
C HIS A 721 25.82 19.86 -22.84
N PRO A 722 26.72 20.68 -23.39
CA PRO A 722 26.50 21.42 -24.64
C PRO A 722 26.20 20.53 -25.85
N GLN A 723 26.64 19.27 -25.84
CA GLN A 723 26.34 18.28 -26.88
C GLN A 723 24.85 17.91 -26.96
N PHE A 724 24.08 18.09 -25.88
CA PHE A 724 22.64 17.83 -25.84
C PHE A 724 21.81 19.12 -25.83
N ALA A 725 22.43 20.30 -25.74
CA ALA A 725 21.75 21.58 -25.60
C ALA A 725 20.75 21.87 -26.74
N GLY A 726 21.11 21.55 -27.99
CA GLY A 726 20.18 21.73 -29.12
C GLY A 726 18.93 20.85 -29.01
N ARG A 727 19.08 19.60 -28.56
CA ARG A 727 17.95 18.69 -28.32
C ARG A 727 17.12 19.12 -27.13
N PHE A 728 17.78 19.55 -26.06
CA PHE A 728 17.11 20.13 -24.90
C PHE A 728 16.26 21.34 -25.30
N ASP A 729 16.76 22.22 -26.17
CA ASP A 729 16.00 23.38 -26.65
C ASP A 729 14.79 22.95 -27.51
N GLU A 730 14.96 21.92 -28.33
CA GLU A 730 13.88 21.33 -29.15
C GLU A 730 12.75 20.72 -28.30
N LEU A 731 13.01 20.29 -27.07
CA LEU A 731 11.96 19.82 -26.16
C LEU A 731 10.97 20.92 -25.79
N GLY A 732 11.37 22.20 -25.86
CA GLY A 732 10.45 23.31 -25.57
C GLY A 732 10.00 23.39 -24.11
N LEU A 733 10.81 22.94 -23.15
CA LEU A 733 10.48 22.95 -21.70
C LEU A 733 10.09 24.33 -21.15
N PHE A 734 10.48 25.41 -21.83
CA PHE A 734 10.17 26.81 -21.48
C PHE A 734 9.06 27.44 -22.35
N ALA A 735 8.27 26.63 -23.05
CA ALA A 735 7.08 27.11 -23.77
C ALA A 735 6.11 27.84 -22.83
N GLN A 736 5.34 28.80 -23.33
CA GLN A 736 4.43 29.62 -22.50
C GLN A 736 3.32 28.80 -21.82
N SER A 737 2.86 27.74 -22.50
CA SER A 737 1.81 26.85 -22.03
C SER A 737 2.01 25.45 -22.59
N PHE A 738 1.34 24.46 -21.99
CA PHE A 738 1.30 23.09 -22.48
C PHE A 738 -0.09 22.46 -22.27
N PRO A 739 -0.49 21.44 -23.06
CA PRO A 739 -1.79 20.80 -22.94
C PRO A 739 -2.03 20.19 -21.55
N LEU A 740 -3.19 20.47 -20.96
CA LEU A 740 -3.67 19.87 -19.71
C LEU A 740 -4.15 18.45 -19.98
N SER A 741 -3.40 17.43 -19.54
CA SER A 741 -3.82 16.02 -19.61
C SER A 741 -4.63 15.64 -18.36
N CYS A 742 -5.86 15.19 -18.54
CA CYS A 742 -6.84 15.04 -17.46
C CYS A 742 -6.98 13.58 -17.01
N LEU A 743 -6.37 13.23 -15.88
CA LEU A 743 -6.35 11.85 -15.36
C LEU A 743 -7.73 11.38 -14.87
N ASN A 744 -8.46 12.17 -14.09
CA ASN A 744 -9.79 11.77 -13.64
C ASN A 744 -10.75 11.61 -14.82
N ARG A 745 -10.71 12.50 -15.83
CA ARG A 745 -11.50 12.32 -17.06
C ARG A 745 -11.27 10.95 -17.71
N LEU A 746 -10.05 10.42 -17.69
CA LEU A 746 -9.78 9.07 -18.22
C LEU A 746 -10.52 8.00 -17.42
N GLN A 747 -10.45 8.04 -16.09
CA GLN A 747 -11.13 7.08 -15.22
C GLN A 747 -12.65 7.22 -15.31
N LEU A 748 -13.18 8.45 -15.29
CA LEU A 748 -14.61 8.74 -15.42
C LEU A 748 -15.15 8.23 -16.77
N ARG A 749 -14.38 8.40 -17.86
CA ARG A 749 -14.74 7.91 -19.21
C ARG A 749 -14.69 6.39 -19.31
N ASN A 750 -13.84 5.69 -18.58
CA ASN A 750 -13.83 4.23 -18.52
C ASN A 750 -13.11 3.72 -17.26
N ASN A 751 -13.86 3.40 -16.24
CA ASN A 751 -13.32 2.92 -14.96
C ASN A 751 -13.08 1.40 -14.92
N GLN A 752 -13.22 0.67 -16.03
CA GLN A 752 -12.88 -0.76 -16.12
C GLN A 752 -11.63 -1.00 -16.98
N GLN A 753 -11.42 -0.14 -17.98
CA GLN A 753 -10.26 -0.15 -18.85
C GLN A 753 -9.96 1.29 -19.31
N MET A 754 -9.23 2.03 -18.46
CA MET A 754 -8.99 3.46 -18.64
C MET A 754 -8.29 3.82 -19.96
N LEU A 755 -7.32 2.98 -20.35
CA LEU A 755 -6.56 3.11 -21.59
C LEU A 755 -6.45 1.75 -22.28
N ASP A 756 -6.38 1.77 -23.62
CA ASP A 756 -5.88 0.64 -24.38
C ASP A 756 -4.35 0.62 -24.26
N LEU A 757 -3.79 -0.47 -23.71
CA LEU A 757 -2.34 -0.60 -23.57
C LEU A 757 -1.63 -0.74 -24.92
N ALA A 758 -2.35 -1.02 -26.02
CA ALA A 758 -1.82 -1.04 -27.37
C ALA A 758 -1.76 0.36 -28.03
N ASP A 759 -2.46 1.36 -27.47
CA ASP A 759 -2.46 2.76 -27.92
C ASP A 759 -2.67 3.70 -26.72
N GLN A 760 -1.62 3.83 -25.90
CA GLN A 760 -1.67 4.65 -24.70
C GLN A 760 -1.82 6.15 -25.03
N SER A 761 -1.27 6.61 -26.15
CA SER A 761 -1.31 8.01 -26.59
C SER A 761 -2.66 8.44 -27.16
N GLY A 762 -3.34 7.57 -27.91
CA GLY A 762 -4.63 7.90 -28.53
C GLY A 762 -5.79 8.01 -27.54
N GLY A 763 -5.60 7.50 -26.31
CA GLY A 763 -6.61 7.52 -25.26
C GLY A 763 -6.62 8.78 -24.39
N LEU A 764 -5.60 9.65 -24.48
CA LEU A 764 -5.44 10.83 -23.61
C LEU A 764 -6.59 11.84 -23.80
N LEU A 765 -6.98 12.51 -22.72
CA LEU A 765 -8.04 13.51 -22.71
C LEU A 765 -7.46 14.85 -22.28
N TYR A 766 -7.68 15.87 -23.10
CA TYR A 766 -7.16 17.21 -22.85
C TYR A 766 -8.27 18.21 -22.57
N ALA A 767 -8.00 19.19 -21.73
CA ALA A 767 -8.93 20.28 -21.42
C ALA A 767 -8.27 21.65 -21.60
N GLY A 768 -7.81 21.96 -22.81
CA GLY A 768 -7.06 23.19 -23.13
C GLY A 768 -5.64 23.16 -22.55
N ASP A 769 -5.05 24.33 -22.33
CA ASP A 769 -3.65 24.43 -21.88
C ASP A 769 -3.52 24.93 -20.43
N LEU A 770 -2.45 24.52 -19.75
CA LEU A 770 -1.93 25.12 -18.52
C LEU A 770 -0.83 26.13 -18.84
N GLU A 771 -0.80 27.24 -18.11
CA GLU A 771 0.36 28.14 -18.12
C GLU A 771 1.57 27.43 -17.52
N ASN A 772 2.72 27.51 -18.20
CA ASN A 772 3.94 26.86 -17.77
C ASN A 772 4.65 27.69 -16.67
N PRO A 773 4.83 27.14 -15.46
CA PRO A 773 5.56 27.80 -14.38
C PRO A 773 6.95 28.29 -14.76
N LEU A 774 7.64 27.56 -15.63
CA LEU A 774 9.00 27.90 -16.03
C LEU A 774 9.05 29.15 -16.91
N ALA A 775 8.01 29.41 -17.71
CA ALA A 775 7.99 30.53 -18.63
C ALA A 775 7.97 31.89 -17.92
N ALA A 776 7.22 31.98 -16.82
CA ALA A 776 7.13 33.20 -16.00
C ALA A 776 8.46 33.53 -15.29
N VAL A 777 9.25 32.51 -14.96
CA VAL A 777 10.52 32.65 -14.24
C VAL A 777 11.71 32.83 -15.18
N ALA A 778 11.69 32.20 -16.35
CA ALA A 778 12.77 32.26 -17.33
C ALA A 778 12.76 33.53 -18.20
N ALA A 779 11.66 34.28 -18.23
CA ALA A 779 11.62 35.57 -18.91
C ALA A 779 12.59 36.56 -18.24
N PRO A 780 13.48 37.24 -18.98
CA PRO A 780 14.29 38.30 -18.38
C PRO A 780 13.36 39.37 -17.84
N VAL A 781 13.55 39.76 -16.57
CA VAL A 781 12.94 40.97 -16.01
C VAL A 781 13.34 42.12 -16.95
N SER A 782 12.37 42.55 -17.76
CA SER A 782 12.54 43.53 -18.84
C SER A 782 12.99 44.89 -18.31
#